data_AF-H8MA21-F1
#
_entry.id   AF-H8MA21-F1
#
_cell.length_a   1.000
_cell.length_b   1.000
_cell.length_c   1.000
_cell.angle_alpha   90.00
_cell.angle_beta   90.00
_cell.angle_gamma   90.00
#
_symmetry.space_group_name_H-M   'P 1'
#
loop_
_entity.id
_entity.type
_entity.pdbx_description
1 polymer ?
#
loop_
_entity_poly.entity_id
_entity_poly.type
_entity_poly.pdbx_seq_one_letter_code
_entity_poly.pdbx_strand_id
1 'polypeptide(L)'
;MKTILGLDLGTNSIGWALVKETENSNEKSEIIKLGVRVNPLTVDEKTNFEAGRPLSTNADRTAKRSARRNLQRYKLRRKNLIDLLIKHRLIDKDTPLTEIGKNTTHQTLELRAKAARERIELEDLARVFLAINKKRGYRSSRKVNNEEEGQVVDGMAVAKKLYDENLTPGQYAYELLSKGKKYVPDFYRSDLQAEFDSIWEYQKQFYADILDDELYNALKGQGQQNSRKRFLAIKGVYTAENKGKRDEVKLQHYKWRSEAITQKLSIEEVAYVLVEINNDLNKSSGYLGAISDRSKELYFNKETVGENLWKQIQKNPHTSLKNQVFYRQDYLDEFEQIWETQAQFHPQLTLALKEQIRDVVIFYQRKLKSQKGLLSFCQFESWEIERKDENGNVILNKTTQLPKRQTVGRRVAPKSSPLFQEFKIWQNINNLEIAKISDGNSKNKKETEALSDDERKLLFEELNLRGNLSQKEVLQILGLKDKEYKTNFPEGLEGNRTNAALFNIYQQIAENEGYGDWTKKSAQEIKEELKAVFPQIGIQADILDFNAELDGKEFENQASYQLWHLLYSAEEDDKINEEDQIIYGNSAVSLKKKLCEKFGFTPEYAKWIANVSLQDDYGNLSTKAMRKIIPYLIDGNDYSEACALAGYNHSNSLTKEENDNRERLNKLELLPKNSLRNPVVEKILNQMVNVVNQVIETYGKPDEVRIELARELKKSAEERAEMTKGINEATRRNEDIKKLITKNFGIPNPTKNDVVRYRLWEELAPLAYKDVFTGRQIKKEDLFSSKIDIEHIIPKALLFDDSFSNKTLAFRETNLKKADRTAYGFIESDYNATLDDYIQRVETLYNNAKGTISKGKRNKLLMAQKNLPDGFIERDLRNSQYIAKKAKSMIEKVFNDVNVTSGSITDRLREDWDLINVMKELNFPKYKALGLTEIEERYDIGQEKTKKVEVITDWTKRNDHRHHAMDALTVAFTTKSHVQYLNNLNTIHSLKGDEVDLELSKLYGLKNTITEVVNKKRKFIPPMPNFREEAKKHIETILVSIKNKNKVYTKNINKTKKESGYHTKEQLTPRGQLHKETVYGKSKRPMNKPTKINKNFSLEQAQLIINVQEKELVLRHLAQFDNNPAVAFDTKTLKKCHYLKMVNL
;
A
#
# COMPACT_ATOMS: atom_id res chain seq x y z
N MET A 1 20.29 12.28 44.24
CA MET A 1 20.35 11.29 43.14
C MET A 1 18.98 11.00 42.56
N LYS A 2 18.85 11.10 41.24
CA LYS A 2 17.61 10.86 40.50
C LYS A 2 17.60 9.45 39.90
N THR A 3 16.49 8.72 40.02
CA THR A 3 16.31 7.39 39.42
C THR A 3 15.75 7.52 38.00
N ILE A 4 16.45 7.01 37.01
CA ILE A 4 16.14 7.19 35.59
C ILE A 4 15.94 5.87 34.89
N LEU A 5 14.86 5.76 34.12
CA LEU A 5 14.59 4.63 33.22
C LEU A 5 14.88 5.03 31.77
N GLY A 6 15.94 4.49 31.19
CA GLY A 6 16.23 4.55 29.76
C GLY A 6 15.52 3.43 29.00
N LEU A 7 14.89 3.75 27.86
CA LEU A 7 14.19 2.81 26.98
C LEU A 7 14.70 2.93 25.54
N ASP A 8 15.18 1.83 24.96
CA ASP A 8 15.45 1.67 23.52
C ASP A 8 14.31 0.87 22.90
N LEU A 9 13.41 1.55 22.16
CA LEU A 9 12.27 0.93 21.50
C LEU A 9 12.64 0.52 20.06
N GLY A 10 12.90 -0.78 19.87
CA GLY A 10 13.11 -1.40 18.57
C GLY A 10 11.83 -1.97 17.95
N THR A 11 11.91 -2.40 16.68
CA THR A 11 10.78 -3.01 15.96
C THR A 11 10.39 -4.40 16.51
N ASN A 12 11.36 -5.13 17.07
CA ASN A 12 11.17 -6.48 17.59
C ASN A 12 11.73 -6.66 19.02
N SER A 13 12.16 -5.59 19.67
CA SER A 13 12.86 -5.63 20.96
C SER A 13 12.67 -4.33 21.72
N ILE A 14 12.84 -4.41 23.04
CA ILE A 14 12.88 -3.27 23.94
C ILE A 14 14.09 -3.47 24.85
N GLY A 15 15.09 -2.60 24.71
CA GLY A 15 16.14 -2.44 25.70
C GLY A 15 15.65 -1.56 26.83
N TRP A 16 16.02 -1.87 28.06
CA TRP A 16 15.76 -0.99 29.20
C TRP A 16 16.94 -0.94 30.15
N ALA A 17 17.15 0.21 30.76
CA ALA A 17 18.21 0.46 31.73
C ALA A 17 17.67 1.32 32.87
N LEU A 18 17.87 0.88 34.11
CA LEU A 18 17.57 1.64 35.32
C LEU A 18 18.90 2.08 35.94
N VAL A 19 19.05 3.39 36.14
CA VAL A 19 20.28 4.01 36.66
C VAL A 19 19.94 5.03 37.74
N LYS A 20 20.89 5.32 38.64
CA LYS A 20 20.84 6.56 39.42
C LYS A 20 21.83 7.56 38.84
N GLU A 21 21.35 8.76 38.57
CA GLU A 21 22.14 9.89 38.08
C GLU A 21 22.41 10.85 39.25
N THR A 22 23.67 11.29 39.36
CA THR A 22 24.11 12.27 40.36
C THR A 22 23.48 13.64 40.11
N GLU A 23 23.09 14.35 41.17
CA GLU A 23 22.58 15.74 41.08
C GLU A 23 23.61 16.78 41.54
N ASN A 24 24.70 16.34 42.17
CA ASN A 24 25.72 17.19 42.79
C ASN A 24 27.06 16.46 42.94
N SER A 25 28.16 17.22 43.03
CA SER A 25 29.54 16.70 42.92
C SER A 25 29.96 15.66 43.98
N ASN A 26 29.16 15.47 45.04
CA ASN A 26 29.42 14.52 46.12
C ASN A 26 28.76 13.14 45.89
N GLU A 27 27.87 13.00 44.90
CA GLU A 27 27.21 11.75 44.56
C GLU A 27 27.84 11.10 43.31
N LYS A 28 27.88 9.77 43.25
CA LYS A 28 28.37 9.02 42.08
C LYS A 28 27.24 8.27 41.41
N SER A 29 27.08 8.45 40.10
CA SER A 29 26.11 7.71 39.30
C SER A 29 26.33 6.20 39.38
N GLU A 30 25.27 5.41 39.29
CA GLU A 30 25.32 3.93 39.36
C GLU A 30 24.37 3.26 38.37
N ILE A 31 24.75 2.06 37.90
CA ILE A 31 23.87 1.19 37.08
C ILE A 31 23.13 0.24 38.03
N ILE A 32 21.80 0.36 38.12
CA ILE A 32 20.98 -0.52 38.97
C ILE A 32 20.71 -1.84 38.25
N LYS A 33 20.11 -1.77 37.05
CA LYS A 33 19.75 -2.96 36.29
C LYS A 33 19.61 -2.69 34.80
N LEU A 34 19.98 -3.67 33.99
CA LEU A 34 19.78 -3.69 32.55
C LEU A 34 18.92 -4.88 32.14
N GLY A 35 18.20 -4.76 31.03
CA GLY A 35 17.50 -5.90 30.46
C GLY A 35 17.05 -5.70 29.02
N VAL A 36 16.67 -6.82 28.39
CA VAL A 36 16.14 -6.83 27.03
C VAL A 36 14.88 -7.68 26.98
N ARG A 37 13.84 -7.13 26.38
CA ARG A 37 12.58 -7.81 26.07
C ARG A 37 12.42 -7.96 24.57
N VAL A 38 12.52 -9.19 24.06
CA VAL A 38 12.33 -9.52 22.65
C VAL A 38 10.86 -9.87 22.37
N ASN A 39 10.30 -9.24 21.35
CA ASN A 39 8.97 -9.50 20.80
C ASN A 39 9.12 -10.14 19.41
N PRO A 40 9.02 -11.47 19.30
CA PRO A 40 9.29 -12.17 18.04
C PRO A 40 8.22 -11.85 17.00
N LEU A 41 8.63 -11.18 15.93
CA LEU A 41 7.85 -11.00 14.70
C LEU A 41 8.10 -12.20 13.76
N THR A 42 7.14 -12.55 12.90
CA THR A 42 7.46 -13.44 11.76
C THR A 42 8.38 -12.73 10.77
N VAL A 43 9.06 -13.50 9.92
CA VAL A 43 9.88 -12.94 8.83
C VAL A 43 9.03 -11.98 7.99
N ASP A 44 7.83 -12.42 7.58
CA ASP A 44 6.89 -11.59 6.83
C ASP A 44 6.45 -10.34 7.58
N GLU A 45 6.22 -10.41 8.91
CA GLU A 45 5.84 -9.24 9.71
C GLU A 45 6.98 -8.22 9.77
N LYS A 46 8.22 -8.67 9.86
CA LYS A 46 9.39 -7.78 9.88
C LYS A 46 9.65 -7.18 8.50
N THR A 47 9.76 -8.03 7.48
CA THR A 47 10.07 -7.60 6.11
C THR A 47 8.99 -6.69 5.53
N ASN A 48 7.70 -6.99 5.74
CA ASN A 48 6.65 -6.11 5.26
C ASN A 48 6.62 -4.78 6.02
N PHE A 49 6.89 -4.79 7.33
CA PHE A 49 7.02 -3.55 8.10
C PHE A 49 8.20 -2.73 7.55
N GLU A 50 9.40 -3.28 7.46
CA GLU A 50 10.59 -2.56 6.96
C GLU A 50 10.41 -2.07 5.52
N ALA A 51 9.75 -2.84 4.65
CA ALA A 51 9.47 -2.46 3.27
C ALA A 51 8.26 -1.53 3.09
N GLY A 52 7.66 -1.02 4.17
CA GLY A 52 6.52 -0.10 4.09
C GLY A 52 5.20 -0.74 3.64
N ARG A 53 5.15 -2.05 3.49
CA ARG A 53 3.98 -2.76 2.97
C ARG A 53 2.89 -2.89 4.04
N PRO A 54 1.60 -2.74 3.66
CA PRO A 54 0.50 -2.89 4.61
C PRO A 54 0.50 -4.31 5.17
N LEU A 55 0.35 -4.40 6.50
CA LEU A 55 0.47 -5.66 7.23
C LEU A 55 -0.88 -6.13 7.72
N SER A 56 -1.55 -6.97 6.94
CA SER A 56 -2.81 -7.58 7.34
C SER A 56 -2.61 -9.00 7.84
N THR A 57 -2.27 -9.13 9.12
CA THR A 57 -2.20 -10.44 9.81
C THR A 57 -3.51 -11.24 9.74
N ASN A 58 -4.63 -10.58 9.42
CA ASN A 58 -5.95 -11.18 9.29
C ASN A 58 -6.47 -11.28 7.85
N ALA A 59 -5.74 -10.81 6.83
CA ALA A 59 -6.19 -10.88 5.44
C ALA A 59 -6.42 -12.33 5.03
N ASP A 60 -5.42 -13.18 5.25
CA ASP A 60 -5.50 -14.59 4.88
C ASP A 60 -6.60 -15.32 5.66
N ARG A 61 -6.71 -15.07 6.97
CA ARG A 61 -7.83 -15.55 7.80
C ARG A 61 -9.19 -15.09 7.27
N THR A 62 -9.28 -13.85 6.78
CA THR A 62 -10.49 -13.27 6.21
C THR A 62 -10.84 -13.92 4.88
N ALA A 63 -9.86 -14.13 3.99
CA ALA A 63 -10.02 -14.85 2.73
C ALA A 63 -10.56 -16.27 2.97
N LYS A 64 -9.93 -17.04 3.88
CA LYS A 64 -10.42 -18.38 4.24
C LYS A 64 -11.81 -18.35 4.88
N ARG A 65 -12.12 -17.33 5.69
CA ARG A 65 -13.48 -17.14 6.25
C ARG A 65 -14.51 -16.85 5.16
N SER A 66 -14.17 -16.03 4.17
CA SER A 66 -15.04 -15.74 3.02
C SER A 66 -15.28 -17.01 2.19
N ALA A 67 -14.25 -17.79 1.88
CA ALA A 67 -14.38 -19.06 1.19
C ALA A 67 -15.29 -20.06 1.94
N ARG A 68 -15.11 -20.21 3.26
CA ARG A 68 -15.99 -21.05 4.10
C ARG A 68 -17.44 -20.57 4.10
N ARG A 69 -17.68 -19.26 4.21
CA ARG A 69 -19.03 -18.68 4.14
C ARG A 69 -19.69 -18.93 2.79
N ASN A 70 -18.93 -18.79 1.70
CA ASN A 70 -19.43 -19.05 0.35
C ASN A 70 -19.84 -20.53 0.19
N LEU A 71 -18.99 -21.46 0.64
CA LEU A 71 -19.31 -22.89 0.64
C LEU A 71 -20.52 -23.22 1.52
N GLN A 72 -20.59 -22.68 2.73
CA GLN A 72 -21.72 -22.88 3.65
C GLN A 72 -23.03 -22.36 3.04
N ARG A 73 -23.01 -21.16 2.44
CA ARG A 73 -24.18 -20.56 1.80
C ARG A 73 -24.62 -21.37 0.57
N TYR A 74 -23.68 -21.87 -0.22
CA TYR A 74 -23.99 -22.78 -1.33
C TYR A 74 -24.68 -24.05 -0.82
N LYS A 75 -24.13 -24.71 0.21
CA LYS A 75 -24.74 -25.91 0.81
C LYS A 75 -26.14 -25.65 1.37
N LEU A 76 -26.31 -24.55 2.11
CA LEU A 76 -27.61 -24.17 2.69
C LEU A 76 -28.65 -23.89 1.60
N ARG A 77 -28.27 -23.12 0.58
CA ARG A 77 -29.14 -22.79 -0.55
C ARG A 77 -29.54 -24.05 -1.32
N ARG A 78 -28.60 -24.96 -1.56
CA ARG A 78 -28.87 -26.24 -2.23
C ARG A 78 -29.81 -27.11 -1.40
N LYS A 79 -29.59 -27.21 -0.08
CA LYS A 79 -30.47 -27.92 0.84
C LYS A 79 -31.89 -27.36 0.81
N ASN A 80 -32.04 -26.04 0.98
CA ASN A 80 -33.35 -25.39 0.97
C ASN A 80 -34.09 -25.62 -0.35
N LEU A 81 -33.39 -25.64 -1.49
CA LEU A 81 -33.98 -25.98 -2.77
C LEU A 81 -34.53 -27.41 -2.76
N ILE A 82 -33.71 -28.39 -2.35
CA ILE A 82 -34.13 -29.80 -2.27
C ILE A 82 -35.34 -29.97 -1.33
N ASP A 83 -35.29 -29.38 -0.13
CA ASP A 83 -36.38 -29.45 0.85
C ASP A 83 -37.68 -28.88 0.28
N LEU A 84 -37.59 -27.79 -0.51
CA LEU A 84 -38.75 -27.18 -1.16
C LEU A 84 -39.31 -28.06 -2.28
N LEU A 85 -38.45 -28.64 -3.11
CA LEU A 85 -38.87 -29.55 -4.19
C LEU A 85 -39.58 -30.79 -3.64
N ILE A 86 -39.10 -31.36 -2.53
CA ILE A 86 -39.76 -32.48 -1.83
C ILE A 86 -41.10 -32.03 -1.25
N LYS A 87 -41.14 -30.88 -0.55
CA LYS A 87 -42.37 -30.36 0.08
C LYS A 87 -43.50 -30.17 -0.94
N HIS A 88 -43.17 -29.73 -2.14
CA HIS A 88 -44.13 -29.50 -3.22
C HIS A 88 -44.33 -30.73 -4.13
N ARG A 89 -43.75 -31.90 -3.76
CA ARG A 89 -43.88 -33.18 -4.47
C ARG A 89 -43.38 -33.15 -5.92
N LEU A 90 -42.30 -32.41 -6.17
CA LEU A 90 -41.59 -32.47 -7.46
C LEU A 90 -40.61 -33.64 -7.52
N ILE A 91 -40.08 -34.04 -6.35
CA ILE A 91 -39.17 -35.19 -6.19
C ILE A 91 -39.43 -35.87 -4.84
N ASP A 92 -38.94 -37.10 -4.72
CA ASP A 92 -38.88 -37.84 -3.46
C ASP A 92 -37.51 -37.71 -2.79
N LYS A 93 -37.40 -38.21 -1.55
CA LYS A 93 -36.14 -38.20 -0.78
C LYS A 93 -35.03 -39.03 -1.45
N ASP A 94 -35.42 -40.07 -2.19
CA ASP A 94 -34.50 -41.03 -2.80
C ASP A 94 -34.25 -40.74 -4.29
N THR A 95 -34.91 -39.72 -4.86
CA THR A 95 -34.72 -39.31 -6.26
C THR A 95 -33.25 -38.97 -6.53
N PRO A 96 -32.59 -39.59 -7.52
CA PRO A 96 -31.20 -39.27 -7.86
C PRO A 96 -31.03 -37.85 -8.41
N LEU A 97 -30.27 -37.02 -7.69
CA LEU A 97 -29.99 -35.62 -8.04
C LEU A 97 -28.69 -35.42 -8.84
N THR A 98 -28.19 -36.50 -9.43
CA THR A 98 -26.98 -36.54 -10.25
C THR A 98 -27.20 -37.48 -11.44
N GLU A 99 -26.35 -37.35 -12.43
CA GLU A 99 -26.25 -38.25 -13.58
C GLU A 99 -25.82 -39.64 -13.11
N ILE A 100 -26.51 -40.69 -13.58
CA ILE A 100 -26.22 -42.09 -13.25
C ILE A 100 -26.18 -42.89 -14.54
N GLY A 101 -25.09 -43.62 -14.77
CA GLY A 101 -24.96 -44.57 -15.87
C GLY A 101 -23.79 -44.28 -16.80
N LYS A 102 -23.71 -45.04 -17.89
CA LYS A 102 -22.74 -44.81 -18.97
C LYS A 102 -23.27 -43.69 -19.87
N ASN A 103 -22.38 -42.87 -20.42
CA ASN A 103 -22.68 -41.78 -21.37
C ASN A 103 -23.57 -40.65 -20.82
N THR A 104 -23.68 -40.48 -19.50
CA THR A 104 -24.53 -39.44 -18.89
C THR A 104 -23.80 -38.15 -18.56
N THR A 105 -22.52 -38.01 -18.90
CA THR A 105 -21.62 -36.90 -18.49
C THR A 105 -22.15 -35.48 -18.76
N HIS A 106 -23.01 -35.32 -19.77
CA HIS A 106 -23.57 -34.03 -20.16
C HIS A 106 -25.11 -34.00 -20.10
N GLN A 107 -25.74 -35.05 -19.56
CA GLN A 107 -27.19 -35.22 -19.58
C GLN A 107 -27.91 -34.08 -18.84
N THR A 108 -27.39 -33.59 -17.71
CA THR A 108 -28.02 -32.46 -17.00
C THR A 108 -27.98 -31.19 -17.83
N LEU A 109 -26.94 -31.00 -18.65
CA LEU A 109 -26.79 -29.83 -19.50
C LEU A 109 -27.75 -29.90 -20.70
N GLU A 110 -27.86 -31.07 -21.31
CA GLU A 110 -28.85 -31.37 -22.36
C GLU A 110 -30.28 -31.13 -21.85
N LEU A 111 -30.63 -31.69 -20.68
CA LEU A 111 -31.94 -31.51 -20.05
C LEU A 111 -32.23 -30.04 -19.75
N ARG A 112 -31.22 -29.26 -19.34
CA ARG A 112 -31.36 -27.83 -19.10
C ARG A 112 -31.69 -27.05 -20.37
N ALA A 113 -31.07 -27.39 -21.50
CA ALA A 113 -31.41 -26.82 -22.80
C ALA A 113 -32.84 -27.25 -23.24
N LYS A 114 -33.14 -28.54 -23.13
CA LYS A 114 -34.46 -29.10 -23.48
C LYS A 114 -35.60 -28.47 -22.69
N ALA A 115 -35.42 -28.27 -21.38
CA ALA A 115 -36.44 -27.70 -20.48
C ALA A 115 -36.92 -26.30 -20.87
N ALA A 116 -36.12 -25.54 -21.64
CA ALA A 116 -36.50 -24.22 -22.10
C ALA A 116 -37.57 -24.26 -23.20
N ARG A 117 -37.67 -25.37 -23.97
CA ARG A 117 -38.52 -25.49 -25.16
C ARG A 117 -39.52 -26.64 -25.12
N GLU A 118 -39.18 -27.73 -24.44
CA GLU A 118 -39.94 -28.97 -24.44
C GLU A 118 -40.22 -29.46 -23.03
N ARG A 119 -41.28 -30.26 -22.86
CA ARG A 119 -41.59 -30.94 -21.60
C ARG A 119 -40.43 -31.86 -21.18
N ILE A 120 -40.04 -31.76 -19.91
CA ILE A 120 -39.19 -32.74 -19.23
C ILE A 120 -39.87 -33.24 -17.96
N GLU A 121 -39.42 -34.37 -17.42
CA GLU A 121 -39.99 -34.93 -16.18
C GLU A 121 -39.57 -34.12 -14.95
N LEU A 122 -40.40 -34.14 -13.90
CA LEU A 122 -40.19 -33.30 -12.69
C LEU A 122 -38.85 -33.59 -12.00
N GLU A 123 -38.40 -34.85 -12.00
CA GLU A 123 -37.10 -35.24 -11.44
C GLU A 123 -35.93 -34.63 -12.21
N ASP A 124 -36.04 -34.56 -13.53
CA ASP A 124 -35.04 -33.91 -14.39
C ASP A 124 -35.07 -32.39 -14.22
N LEU A 125 -36.27 -31.80 -14.09
CA LEU A 125 -36.42 -30.38 -13.81
C LEU A 125 -35.75 -29.99 -12.47
N ALA A 126 -35.83 -30.86 -11.47
CA ALA A 126 -35.11 -30.67 -10.21
C ALA A 126 -33.59 -30.65 -10.40
N ARG A 127 -33.03 -31.51 -11.28
CA ARG A 127 -31.59 -31.48 -11.63
C ARG A 127 -31.22 -30.17 -12.32
N VAL A 128 -32.08 -29.68 -13.22
CA VAL A 128 -31.90 -28.39 -13.91
C VAL A 128 -31.86 -27.22 -12.92
N PHE A 129 -32.85 -27.12 -12.01
CA PHE A 129 -32.84 -26.07 -10.98
C PHE A 129 -31.62 -26.18 -10.06
N LEU A 130 -31.15 -27.38 -9.76
CA LEU A 130 -29.93 -27.61 -8.98
C LEU A 130 -28.65 -27.22 -9.72
N ALA A 131 -28.64 -27.27 -11.05
CA ALA A 131 -27.56 -26.78 -11.89
C ALA A 131 -27.49 -25.25 -11.87
N ILE A 132 -28.62 -24.56 -12.09
CA ILE A 132 -28.74 -23.09 -11.99
C ILE A 132 -28.41 -22.62 -10.56
N ASN A 133 -28.85 -23.36 -9.53
CA ASN A 133 -28.51 -23.08 -8.14
C ASN A 133 -26.98 -23.09 -7.87
N LYS A 134 -26.24 -23.97 -8.55
CA LYS A 134 -24.78 -24.07 -8.45
C LYS A 134 -24.08 -22.94 -9.21
N LYS A 135 -24.59 -22.56 -10.38
CA LYS A 135 -24.05 -21.54 -11.27
C LYS A 135 -25.16 -20.51 -11.57
N ARG A 136 -25.17 -19.40 -10.82
CA ARG A 136 -26.26 -18.39 -10.84
C ARG A 136 -25.82 -17.01 -11.36
N GLY A 137 -24.82 -17.02 -12.24
CA GLY A 137 -24.24 -15.82 -12.86
C GLY A 137 -23.48 -14.86 -11.92
N TYR A 138 -22.78 -13.91 -12.55
CA TYR A 138 -22.10 -12.78 -11.92
C TYR A 138 -23.07 -11.61 -11.71
N ARG A 139 -22.99 -10.92 -10.56
CA ARG A 139 -23.74 -9.68 -10.30
C ARG A 139 -22.72 -8.60 -9.97
N SER A 140 -22.70 -7.56 -10.78
CA SER A 140 -21.78 -6.43 -10.62
C SER A 140 -22.05 -5.67 -9.33
N SER A 141 -21.07 -4.91 -8.86
CA SER A 141 -21.22 -3.99 -7.75
C SER A 141 -20.58 -2.65 -8.06
N ARG A 142 -21.40 -1.61 -8.19
CA ARG A 142 -21.00 -0.21 -8.45
C ARG A 142 -19.92 0.32 -7.51
N LYS A 143 -19.84 -0.18 -6.27
CA LYS A 143 -18.84 0.25 -5.28
C LYS A 143 -17.48 -0.45 -5.42
N VAL A 144 -17.30 -1.28 -6.45
CA VAL A 144 -16.06 -2.02 -6.70
C VAL A 144 -15.59 -1.68 -8.12
N ASN A 145 -14.89 -0.56 -8.27
CA ASN A 145 -14.18 -0.24 -9.51
C ASN A 145 -12.78 -0.83 -9.41
N ASN A 146 -12.54 -1.93 -10.12
CA ASN A 146 -11.24 -2.55 -10.23
C ASN A 146 -10.78 -2.41 -11.68
N GLU A 147 -9.72 -1.63 -11.94
CA GLU A 147 -9.21 -1.38 -13.29
C GLU A 147 -8.87 -2.69 -14.04
N GLU A 148 -8.50 -3.75 -13.31
CA GLU A 148 -8.20 -5.08 -13.84
C GLU A 148 -9.44 -5.83 -14.39
N GLU A 149 -10.66 -5.49 -13.96
CA GLU A 149 -11.89 -6.19 -14.39
C GLU A 149 -12.46 -5.64 -15.72
N GLY A 150 -11.97 -4.48 -16.19
CA GLY A 150 -12.46 -3.78 -17.39
C GLY A 150 -13.78 -3.04 -17.17
N GLN A 151 -14.29 -2.38 -18.21
CA GLN A 151 -15.57 -1.66 -18.16
C GLN A 151 -16.74 -2.55 -18.58
N VAL A 152 -17.89 -2.38 -17.93
CA VAL A 152 -19.15 -2.99 -18.36
C VAL A 152 -19.66 -2.24 -19.58
N VAL A 153 -19.80 -2.95 -20.70
CA VAL A 153 -20.52 -2.41 -21.87
C VAL A 153 -22.01 -2.70 -21.66
N ASP A 154 -22.79 -1.63 -21.56
CA ASP A 154 -24.24 -1.64 -21.36
C ASP A 154 -24.88 -0.87 -22.52
N GLY A 155 -25.01 -1.55 -23.66
CA GLY A 155 -25.32 -0.96 -24.96
C GLY A 155 -26.22 -1.84 -25.83
N MET A 156 -27.08 -2.69 -25.24
CA MET A 156 -27.93 -3.62 -26.00
C MET A 156 -28.80 -2.90 -27.06
N ALA A 157 -29.32 -1.72 -26.75
CA ALA A 157 -30.08 -0.91 -27.70
C ALA A 157 -29.23 -0.49 -28.93
N VAL A 158 -27.96 -0.13 -28.71
CA VAL A 158 -27.01 0.20 -29.77
C VAL A 158 -26.68 -1.05 -30.58
N ALA A 159 -26.37 -2.17 -29.92
CA ALA A 159 -26.10 -3.43 -30.60
C ALA A 159 -27.28 -3.90 -31.46
N LYS A 160 -28.52 -3.75 -30.98
CA LYS A 160 -29.74 -4.05 -31.73
C LYS A 160 -29.82 -3.21 -32.99
N LYS A 161 -29.60 -1.90 -32.88
CA LYS A 161 -29.59 -0.98 -34.02
C LYS A 161 -28.51 -1.35 -35.04
N LEU A 162 -27.28 -1.62 -34.59
CA LEU A 162 -26.18 -2.06 -35.46
C LEU A 162 -26.56 -3.33 -36.24
N TYR A 163 -27.20 -4.28 -35.58
CA TYR A 163 -27.66 -5.52 -36.21
C TYR A 163 -28.82 -5.31 -37.19
N ASP A 164 -29.88 -4.62 -36.77
CA ASP A 164 -31.10 -4.41 -37.55
C ASP A 164 -30.84 -3.55 -38.81
N GLU A 165 -29.94 -2.57 -38.72
CA GLU A 165 -29.56 -1.67 -39.82
C GLU A 165 -28.30 -2.13 -40.57
N ASN A 166 -27.69 -3.25 -40.18
CA ASN A 166 -26.44 -3.80 -40.74
C ASN A 166 -25.29 -2.78 -40.79
N LEU A 167 -25.10 -2.03 -39.70
CA LEU A 167 -24.07 -1.01 -39.54
C LEU A 167 -22.89 -1.53 -38.70
N THR A 168 -21.68 -1.15 -39.09
CA THR A 168 -20.50 -1.29 -38.22
C THR A 168 -20.47 -0.18 -37.14
N PRO A 169 -19.79 -0.39 -36.00
CA PRO A 169 -19.56 0.67 -35.02
C PRO A 169 -18.98 1.94 -35.63
N GLY A 170 -18.03 1.80 -36.57
CA GLY A 170 -17.46 2.91 -37.34
C GLY A 170 -18.50 3.73 -38.12
N GLN A 171 -19.36 3.05 -38.90
CA GLN A 171 -20.42 3.70 -39.67
C GLN A 171 -21.45 4.39 -38.76
N TYR A 172 -21.89 3.73 -37.70
CA TYR A 172 -22.89 4.31 -36.80
C TYR A 172 -22.36 5.51 -36.04
N ALA A 173 -21.12 5.43 -35.55
CA ALA A 173 -20.46 6.57 -34.91
C ALA A 173 -20.28 7.73 -35.90
N TYR A 174 -19.92 7.45 -37.17
CA TYR A 174 -19.84 8.48 -38.20
C TYR A 174 -21.20 9.13 -38.47
N GLU A 175 -22.27 8.34 -38.59
CA GLU A 175 -23.63 8.85 -38.81
C GLU A 175 -24.09 9.81 -37.68
N LEU A 176 -23.82 9.44 -36.42
CA LEU A 176 -24.13 10.29 -35.27
C LEU A 176 -23.34 11.61 -35.32
N LEU A 177 -22.03 11.53 -35.57
CA LEU A 177 -21.16 12.70 -35.65
C LEU A 177 -21.52 13.62 -36.83
N SER A 178 -21.89 13.05 -37.99
CA SER A 178 -22.36 13.81 -39.16
C SER A 178 -23.69 14.52 -38.92
N LYS A 179 -24.54 13.99 -38.04
CA LYS A 179 -25.79 14.63 -37.58
C LYS A 179 -25.57 15.68 -36.48
N GLY A 180 -24.31 16.02 -36.19
CA GLY A 180 -23.94 17.05 -35.21
C GLY A 180 -23.96 16.57 -33.75
N LYS A 181 -24.20 15.28 -33.48
CA LYS A 181 -24.03 14.72 -32.13
C LYS A 181 -22.54 14.63 -31.83
N LYS A 182 -22.10 15.04 -30.64
CA LYS A 182 -20.66 14.96 -30.28
C LYS A 182 -20.26 13.66 -29.56
N TYR A 183 -21.24 12.88 -29.12
CA TYR A 183 -21.04 11.61 -28.41
C TYR A 183 -20.87 10.41 -29.33
N VAL A 184 -20.09 9.43 -28.88
CA VAL A 184 -19.96 8.12 -29.53
C VAL A 184 -20.29 7.03 -28.49
N PRO A 185 -21.23 6.12 -28.77
CA PRO A 185 -21.60 5.04 -27.86
C PRO A 185 -20.46 4.06 -27.56
N ASP A 186 -20.57 3.37 -26.42
CA ASP A 186 -19.74 2.19 -26.13
C ASP A 186 -20.18 1.01 -27.01
N PHE A 187 -19.21 0.27 -27.54
CA PHE A 187 -19.45 -0.89 -28.39
C PHE A 187 -18.97 -2.19 -27.74
N TYR A 188 -19.68 -3.28 -28.03
CA TYR A 188 -19.27 -4.61 -27.60
C TYR A 188 -17.97 -5.01 -28.31
N ARG A 189 -17.14 -5.80 -27.62
CA ARG A 189 -15.84 -6.22 -28.18
C ARG A 189 -16.07 -7.07 -29.43
N SER A 190 -17.11 -7.90 -29.46
CA SER A 190 -17.49 -8.66 -30.65
C SER A 190 -17.77 -7.77 -31.87
N ASP A 191 -18.42 -6.62 -31.69
CA ASP A 191 -18.76 -5.70 -32.80
C ASP A 191 -17.52 -5.02 -33.36
N LEU A 192 -16.65 -4.56 -32.46
CA LEU A 192 -15.36 -3.97 -32.83
C LEU A 192 -14.47 -4.99 -33.55
N GLN A 193 -14.53 -6.26 -33.15
CA GLN A 193 -13.77 -7.33 -33.81
C GLN A 193 -14.35 -7.62 -35.20
N ALA A 194 -15.67 -7.70 -35.33
CA ALA A 194 -16.33 -7.90 -36.62
C ALA A 194 -16.04 -6.75 -37.60
N GLU A 195 -16.03 -5.51 -37.13
CA GLU A 195 -15.59 -4.36 -37.92
C GLU A 195 -14.13 -4.45 -38.32
N PHE A 196 -13.23 -4.77 -37.37
CA PHE A 196 -11.81 -4.96 -37.66
C PHE A 196 -11.61 -5.99 -38.78
N ASP A 197 -12.27 -7.14 -38.67
CA ASP A 197 -12.17 -8.23 -39.64
C ASP A 197 -12.78 -7.83 -40.99
N SER A 198 -13.89 -7.09 -40.99
CA SER A 198 -14.53 -6.61 -42.22
C SER A 198 -13.65 -5.61 -42.97
N ILE A 199 -13.04 -4.66 -42.24
CA ILE A 199 -12.06 -3.71 -42.80
C ILE A 199 -10.83 -4.45 -43.29
N TRP A 200 -10.33 -5.41 -42.52
CA TRP A 200 -9.16 -6.21 -42.88
C TRP A 200 -9.40 -6.95 -44.20
N GLU A 201 -10.49 -7.72 -44.31
CA GLU A 201 -10.80 -8.51 -45.51
C GLU A 201 -11.09 -7.64 -46.73
N TYR A 202 -11.74 -6.49 -46.56
CA TYR A 202 -11.99 -5.57 -47.67
C TYR A 202 -10.68 -4.92 -48.16
N GLN A 203 -9.86 -4.36 -47.25
CA GLN A 203 -8.60 -3.70 -47.62
C GLN A 203 -7.53 -4.68 -48.10
N LYS A 204 -7.56 -5.94 -47.66
CA LYS A 204 -6.63 -7.01 -48.09
C LYS A 204 -6.72 -7.27 -49.59
N GLN A 205 -7.87 -7.03 -50.22
CA GLN A 205 -8.04 -7.11 -51.68
C GLN A 205 -7.11 -6.15 -52.44
N PHE A 206 -6.71 -5.04 -51.81
CA PHE A 206 -5.82 -4.04 -52.38
C PHE A 206 -4.38 -4.09 -51.84
N TYR A 207 -4.19 -4.68 -50.66
CA TYR A 207 -2.92 -4.67 -49.92
C TYR A 207 -2.51 -6.07 -49.41
N ALA A 208 -2.68 -7.11 -50.23
CA ALA A 208 -2.45 -8.50 -49.84
C ALA A 208 -1.02 -8.79 -49.32
N ASP A 209 0.00 -8.09 -49.85
CA ASP A 209 1.40 -8.24 -49.43
C ASP A 209 1.69 -7.68 -48.02
N ILE A 210 0.82 -6.78 -47.55
CA ILE A 210 0.95 -6.08 -46.27
C ILE A 210 0.00 -6.67 -45.23
N LEU A 211 -1.26 -6.90 -45.60
CA LEU A 211 -2.31 -7.45 -44.72
C LEU A 211 -2.33 -8.98 -44.77
N ASP A 212 -1.29 -9.59 -44.22
CA ASP A 212 -1.10 -11.04 -44.14
C ASP A 212 -1.34 -11.62 -42.74
N ASP A 213 -1.31 -12.96 -42.65
CA ASP A 213 -1.58 -13.67 -41.40
C ASP A 213 -0.53 -13.38 -40.31
N GLU A 214 0.71 -13.07 -40.69
CA GLU A 214 1.76 -12.68 -39.74
C GLU A 214 1.38 -11.37 -39.03
N LEU A 215 1.02 -10.34 -39.80
CA LEU A 215 0.62 -9.06 -39.24
C LEU A 215 -0.70 -9.17 -38.46
N TYR A 216 -1.70 -9.89 -38.98
CA TYR A 216 -2.99 -10.09 -38.31
C TYR A 216 -2.79 -10.68 -36.90
N ASN A 217 -1.99 -11.75 -36.81
CA ASN A 217 -1.69 -12.41 -35.54
C ASN A 217 -0.85 -11.51 -34.60
N ALA A 218 0.06 -10.70 -35.15
CA ALA A 218 0.89 -9.79 -34.36
C ALA A 218 0.08 -8.62 -33.76
N LEU A 219 -0.99 -8.19 -34.42
CA LEU A 219 -1.87 -7.13 -33.94
C LEU A 219 -2.84 -7.61 -32.87
N LYS A 220 -3.25 -8.88 -32.90
CA LYS A 220 -4.27 -9.43 -31.99
C LYS A 220 -4.01 -9.11 -30.51
N GLY A 221 -4.95 -8.36 -29.90
CA GLY A 221 -4.93 -8.03 -28.47
C GLY A 221 -3.90 -6.96 -28.06
N GLN A 222 -3.24 -6.29 -28.99
CA GLN A 222 -2.31 -5.20 -28.71
C GLN A 222 -3.04 -3.87 -28.48
N GLY A 223 -2.48 -3.00 -27.64
CA GLY A 223 -2.94 -1.61 -27.52
C GLY A 223 -2.33 -0.70 -28.58
N GLN A 224 -2.85 0.52 -28.72
CA GLN A 224 -2.50 1.49 -29.77
C GLN A 224 -1.00 1.55 -30.10
N GLN A 225 -0.15 1.84 -29.11
CA GLN A 225 1.29 2.06 -29.31
C GLN A 225 2.02 0.79 -29.76
N ASN A 226 1.61 -0.38 -29.28
CA ASN A 226 2.18 -1.64 -29.70
C ASN A 226 1.75 -1.97 -31.12
N SER A 227 0.48 -1.76 -31.45
CA SER A 227 -0.02 -1.98 -32.82
C SER A 227 0.72 -1.12 -33.83
N ARG A 228 0.96 0.17 -33.54
CA ARG A 228 1.79 1.04 -34.40
C ARG A 228 3.19 0.48 -34.61
N LYS A 229 3.84 0.04 -33.52
CA LYS A 229 5.18 -0.58 -33.60
C LYS A 229 5.18 -1.87 -34.41
N ARG A 230 4.11 -2.66 -34.39
CA ARG A 230 4.01 -3.90 -35.17
C ARG A 230 3.86 -3.63 -36.67
N PHE A 231 3.00 -2.69 -37.06
CA PHE A 231 2.91 -2.24 -38.45
C PHE A 231 4.27 -1.78 -39.00
N LEU A 232 4.98 -0.95 -38.21
CA LEU A 232 6.31 -0.47 -38.60
C LEU A 232 7.36 -1.58 -38.64
N ALA A 233 7.42 -2.43 -37.61
CA ALA A 233 8.47 -3.44 -37.50
C ALA A 233 8.33 -4.61 -38.48
N ILE A 234 7.10 -5.02 -38.79
CA ILE A 234 6.84 -6.18 -39.67
C ILE A 234 6.75 -5.74 -41.12
N LYS A 235 6.06 -4.63 -41.39
CA LYS A 235 5.74 -4.21 -42.77
C LYS A 235 6.31 -2.85 -43.17
N GLY A 236 7.01 -2.14 -42.28
CA GLY A 236 7.59 -0.82 -42.59
C GLY A 236 6.55 0.30 -42.77
N VAL A 237 5.31 0.10 -42.34
CA VAL A 237 4.20 1.03 -42.55
C VAL A 237 4.03 1.98 -41.36
N TYR A 238 3.92 3.28 -41.63
CA TYR A 238 3.55 4.30 -40.64
C TYR A 238 2.03 4.51 -40.62
N THR A 239 1.47 4.93 -39.48
CA THR A 239 0.06 5.34 -39.41
C THR A 239 -0.12 6.76 -39.93
N ALA A 240 -1.22 7.02 -40.63
CA ALA A 240 -1.58 8.35 -41.12
C ALA A 240 -1.65 9.40 -40.00
N GLU A 241 -1.32 10.65 -40.33
CA GLU A 241 -1.46 11.78 -39.43
C GLU A 241 -2.89 12.36 -39.49
N ASN A 242 -3.63 12.26 -38.39
CA ASN A 242 -4.93 12.93 -38.23
C ASN A 242 -4.76 14.16 -37.34
N LYS A 243 -4.68 15.35 -37.96
CA LYS A 243 -4.41 16.64 -37.30
C LYS A 243 -5.56 17.62 -37.58
N GLY A 244 -5.98 18.38 -36.57
CA GLY A 244 -7.09 19.33 -36.67
C GLY A 244 -7.69 19.64 -35.29
N LYS A 245 -8.85 20.30 -35.26
CA LYS A 245 -9.62 20.44 -34.01
C LYS A 245 -10.14 19.08 -33.55
N ARG A 246 -10.39 18.93 -32.24
CA ARG A 246 -10.83 17.66 -31.63
C ARG A 246 -12.01 17.02 -32.37
N ASP A 247 -13.03 17.81 -32.71
CA ASP A 247 -14.24 17.32 -33.37
C ASP A 247 -13.99 16.95 -34.84
N GLU A 248 -13.13 17.69 -35.54
CA GLU A 248 -12.70 17.39 -36.92
C GLU A 248 -11.91 16.08 -36.97
N VAL A 249 -10.94 15.93 -36.06
CA VAL A 249 -10.12 14.71 -35.93
C VAL A 249 -11.01 13.51 -35.59
N LYS A 250 -11.97 13.69 -34.67
CA LYS A 250 -12.91 12.64 -34.27
C LYS A 250 -13.85 12.25 -35.42
N LEU A 251 -14.41 13.23 -36.13
CA LEU A 251 -15.24 12.99 -37.31
C LEU A 251 -14.44 12.26 -38.39
N GLN A 252 -13.22 12.72 -38.69
CA GLN A 252 -12.35 12.10 -39.69
C GLN A 252 -11.95 10.67 -39.31
N HIS A 253 -11.70 10.40 -38.01
CA HIS A 253 -11.40 9.06 -37.51
C HIS A 253 -12.54 8.07 -37.82
N TYR A 254 -13.79 8.44 -37.54
CA TYR A 254 -14.94 7.58 -37.83
C TYR A 254 -15.33 7.58 -39.32
N LYS A 255 -15.06 8.66 -40.04
CA LYS A 255 -15.17 8.71 -41.51
C LYS A 255 -14.27 7.67 -42.16
N TRP A 256 -12.98 7.64 -41.80
CA TRP A 256 -12.06 6.62 -42.31
C TRP A 256 -12.48 5.20 -41.92
N ARG A 257 -12.97 4.97 -40.70
CA ARG A 257 -13.54 3.66 -40.31
C ARG A 257 -14.71 3.24 -41.20
N SER A 258 -15.64 4.17 -41.45
CA SER A 258 -16.81 3.95 -42.31
C SER A 258 -16.42 3.70 -43.76
N GLU A 259 -15.43 4.42 -44.27
CA GLU A 259 -14.95 4.31 -45.65
C GLU A 259 -14.10 3.06 -45.88
N ALA A 260 -13.37 2.59 -44.87
CA ALA A 260 -12.46 1.45 -44.98
C ALA A 260 -13.15 0.11 -45.32
N ILE A 261 -14.48 0.04 -45.28
CA ILE A 261 -15.25 -1.14 -45.70
C ILE A 261 -15.87 -1.02 -47.10
N THR A 262 -15.83 0.17 -47.71
CA THR A 262 -16.48 0.43 -49.02
C THR A 262 -15.56 1.03 -50.07
N GLN A 263 -14.42 1.59 -49.69
CA GLN A 263 -13.46 2.19 -50.62
C GLN A 263 -12.01 1.86 -50.26
N LYS A 264 -11.12 1.86 -51.25
CA LYS A 264 -9.67 1.70 -51.04
C LYS A 264 -9.12 2.96 -50.37
N LEU A 265 -8.59 2.82 -49.16
CA LEU A 265 -7.86 3.88 -48.45
C LEU A 265 -6.35 3.76 -48.67
N SER A 266 -5.57 4.79 -48.34
CA SER A 266 -4.11 4.66 -48.32
C SER A 266 -3.67 3.67 -47.22
N ILE A 267 -2.51 3.02 -47.40
CA ILE A 267 -2.07 2.00 -46.45
C ILE A 267 -1.80 2.59 -45.05
N GLU A 268 -1.38 3.85 -44.98
CA GLU A 268 -1.19 4.59 -43.75
C GLU A 268 -2.52 4.88 -43.04
N GLU A 269 -3.59 5.19 -43.77
CA GLU A 269 -4.95 5.36 -43.23
C GLU A 269 -5.52 4.03 -42.74
N VAL A 270 -5.33 2.95 -43.49
CA VAL A 270 -5.73 1.58 -43.08
C VAL A 270 -4.99 1.20 -41.79
N ALA A 271 -3.68 1.44 -41.72
CA ALA A 271 -2.89 1.19 -40.52
C ALA A 271 -3.39 2.02 -39.33
N TYR A 272 -3.74 3.29 -39.54
CA TYR A 272 -4.34 4.14 -38.49
C TYR A 272 -5.67 3.55 -37.99
N VAL A 273 -6.59 3.21 -38.89
CA VAL A 273 -7.91 2.66 -38.54
C VAL A 273 -7.80 1.36 -37.74
N LEU A 274 -7.02 0.40 -38.24
CA LEU A 274 -6.84 -0.90 -37.58
C LEU A 274 -6.15 -0.76 -36.21
N VAL A 275 -5.18 0.15 -36.08
CA VAL A 275 -4.52 0.45 -34.79
C VAL A 275 -5.52 1.00 -33.78
N GLU A 276 -6.39 1.93 -34.19
CA GLU A 276 -7.35 2.55 -33.28
C GLU A 276 -8.49 1.59 -32.90
N ILE A 277 -9.01 0.79 -33.84
CA ILE A 277 -10.01 -0.26 -33.51
C ILE A 277 -9.41 -1.28 -32.54
N ASN A 278 -8.15 -1.65 -32.73
CA ASN A 278 -7.48 -2.57 -31.83
C ASN A 278 -7.21 -1.97 -30.44
N ASN A 279 -7.00 -0.65 -30.36
CA ASN A 279 -6.97 0.07 -29.09
C ASN A 279 -8.33 0.00 -28.37
N ASP A 280 -9.44 0.18 -29.10
CA ASP A 280 -10.79 0.05 -28.55
C ASP A 280 -11.06 -1.40 -28.10
N LEU A 281 -10.63 -2.39 -28.89
CA LEU A 281 -10.67 -3.80 -28.49
C LEU A 281 -9.87 -4.06 -27.21
N ASN A 282 -8.69 -3.47 -27.06
CA ASN A 282 -7.86 -3.63 -25.86
C ASN A 282 -8.57 -3.06 -24.62
N LYS A 283 -9.18 -1.87 -24.72
CA LYS A 283 -9.98 -1.27 -23.64
C LYS A 283 -11.18 -2.14 -23.24
N SER A 284 -11.81 -2.81 -24.20
CA SER A 284 -12.96 -3.71 -23.98
C SER A 284 -12.57 -5.17 -23.66
N SER A 285 -11.27 -5.48 -23.47
CA SER A 285 -10.76 -6.85 -23.28
C SER A 285 -10.90 -7.42 -21.87
N GLY A 286 -11.44 -6.65 -20.93
CA GLY A 286 -11.56 -7.06 -19.53
C GLY A 286 -12.60 -8.17 -19.29
N TYR A 287 -12.54 -8.73 -18.08
CA TYR A 287 -13.44 -9.78 -17.61
C TYR A 287 -14.92 -9.40 -17.77
N LEU A 288 -15.30 -8.15 -17.50
CA LEU A 288 -16.68 -7.66 -17.62
C LEU A 288 -17.12 -7.52 -19.08
N GLY A 289 -16.24 -7.06 -19.98
CA GLY A 289 -16.52 -6.99 -21.41
C GLY A 289 -16.83 -8.37 -22.01
N ALA A 290 -16.08 -9.40 -21.62
CA ALA A 290 -16.32 -10.77 -22.06
C ALA A 290 -17.65 -11.38 -21.53
N ILE A 291 -18.15 -10.92 -20.38
CA ILE A 291 -19.48 -11.31 -19.89
C ILE A 291 -20.57 -10.61 -20.69
N SER A 292 -20.40 -9.30 -20.95
CA SER A 292 -21.31 -8.51 -21.79
C SER A 292 -21.46 -9.10 -23.20
N ASP A 293 -20.36 -9.45 -23.88
CA ASP A 293 -20.40 -10.07 -25.21
C ASP A 293 -21.18 -11.40 -25.22
N ARG A 294 -21.00 -12.27 -24.22
CA ARG A 294 -21.75 -13.52 -24.12
C ARG A 294 -23.25 -13.28 -23.92
N SER A 295 -23.60 -12.28 -23.13
CA SER A 295 -25.01 -11.92 -22.88
C SER A 295 -25.68 -11.42 -24.16
N LYS A 296 -24.92 -10.63 -24.94
CA LYS A 296 -25.32 -10.21 -26.28
C LYS A 296 -25.54 -11.39 -27.23
N GLU A 297 -24.60 -12.33 -27.28
CA GLU A 297 -24.71 -13.53 -28.12
C GLU A 297 -25.99 -14.34 -27.82
N LEU A 298 -26.30 -14.53 -26.53
CA LEU A 298 -27.54 -15.19 -26.08
C LEU A 298 -28.79 -14.48 -26.60
N TYR A 299 -28.84 -13.15 -26.45
CA TYR A 299 -29.98 -12.35 -26.88
C TYR A 299 -30.25 -12.46 -28.38
N PHE A 300 -29.22 -12.25 -29.23
CA PHE A 300 -29.39 -12.29 -30.69
C PHE A 300 -29.70 -13.69 -31.22
N ASN A 301 -29.10 -14.73 -30.63
CA ASN A 301 -29.39 -16.11 -31.01
C ASN A 301 -30.74 -16.59 -30.44
N LYS A 302 -31.40 -15.81 -29.59
CA LYS A 302 -32.60 -16.19 -28.81
C LYS A 302 -32.37 -17.48 -28.01
N GLU A 303 -31.15 -17.65 -27.51
CA GLU A 303 -30.71 -18.82 -26.76
C GLU A 303 -30.65 -18.51 -25.27
N THR A 304 -31.02 -19.48 -24.45
CA THR A 304 -30.74 -19.47 -23.02
C THR A 304 -29.29 -19.89 -22.73
N VAL A 305 -28.80 -19.61 -21.52
CA VAL A 305 -27.45 -20.03 -21.10
C VAL A 305 -27.27 -21.55 -21.25
N GLY A 306 -28.29 -22.35 -20.93
CA GLY A 306 -28.30 -23.81 -21.07
C GLY A 306 -28.17 -24.26 -22.52
N GLU A 307 -28.99 -23.70 -23.42
CA GLU A 307 -28.95 -23.99 -24.86
C GLU A 307 -27.58 -23.66 -25.46
N ASN A 308 -27.03 -22.49 -25.17
CA ASN A 308 -25.72 -22.09 -25.69
C ASN A 308 -24.59 -23.04 -25.22
N LEU A 309 -24.56 -23.37 -23.93
CA LEU A 309 -23.55 -24.28 -23.39
C LEU A 309 -23.71 -25.71 -23.94
N TRP A 310 -24.94 -26.17 -24.15
CA TRP A 310 -25.20 -27.48 -24.75
C TRP A 310 -24.74 -27.54 -26.22
N LYS A 311 -25.04 -26.51 -27.01
CA LYS A 311 -24.62 -26.37 -28.40
C LYS A 311 -23.09 -26.47 -28.57
N GLN A 312 -22.32 -25.88 -27.64
CA GLN A 312 -20.86 -26.00 -27.63
C GLN A 312 -20.39 -27.45 -27.40
N ILE A 313 -21.05 -28.18 -26.51
CA ILE A 313 -20.74 -29.59 -26.22
C ILE A 313 -21.15 -30.51 -27.38
N GLN A 314 -22.28 -30.22 -28.04
CA GLN A 314 -22.69 -30.95 -29.26
C GLN A 314 -21.65 -30.79 -30.37
N LYS A 315 -21.06 -29.59 -30.51
CA LYS A 315 -19.98 -29.35 -31.49
C LYS A 315 -18.69 -30.07 -31.11
N ASN A 316 -18.32 -30.04 -29.83
CA ASN A 316 -17.14 -30.75 -29.32
C ASN A 316 -17.35 -31.13 -27.84
N PRO A 317 -17.47 -32.44 -27.51
CA PRO A 317 -17.67 -32.92 -26.14
C PRO A 317 -16.55 -32.56 -25.16
N HIS A 318 -15.35 -32.25 -25.66
CA HIS A 318 -14.20 -31.86 -24.85
C HIS A 318 -14.10 -30.34 -24.61
N THR A 319 -15.08 -29.55 -25.07
CA THR A 319 -15.09 -28.09 -24.87
C THR A 319 -15.11 -27.75 -23.38
N SER A 320 -14.13 -26.97 -22.94
CA SER A 320 -14.09 -26.50 -21.55
C SER A 320 -15.11 -25.40 -21.33
N LEU A 321 -16.17 -25.71 -20.59
CA LEU A 321 -17.14 -24.74 -20.08
C LEU A 321 -16.65 -24.00 -18.81
N LYS A 322 -15.44 -24.32 -18.34
CA LYS A 322 -14.83 -23.67 -17.17
C LYS A 322 -14.45 -22.23 -17.52
N ASN A 323 -14.67 -21.30 -16.59
CA ASN A 323 -14.43 -19.86 -16.73
C ASN A 323 -15.29 -19.13 -17.77
N GLN A 324 -16.29 -19.79 -18.36
CA GLN A 324 -17.36 -19.11 -19.09
C GLN A 324 -18.37 -18.54 -18.08
N VAL A 325 -18.35 -17.23 -17.87
CA VAL A 325 -19.19 -16.55 -16.88
C VAL A 325 -20.25 -15.71 -17.59
N PHE A 326 -21.50 -15.82 -17.16
CA PHE A 326 -22.63 -15.04 -17.66
C PHE A 326 -23.14 -14.10 -16.57
N TYR A 327 -23.91 -13.08 -16.93
CA TYR A 327 -24.56 -12.23 -15.94
C TYR A 327 -25.61 -13.02 -15.17
N ARG A 328 -25.97 -12.52 -13.99
CA ARG A 328 -27.06 -13.09 -13.21
C ARG A 328 -28.39 -12.99 -13.95
N GLN A 329 -28.57 -11.93 -14.74
CA GLN A 329 -29.77 -11.71 -15.52
C GLN A 329 -29.96 -12.82 -16.56
N ASP A 330 -28.93 -13.20 -17.31
CA ASP A 330 -29.03 -14.31 -18.29
C ASP A 330 -29.52 -15.64 -17.67
N TYR A 331 -29.12 -15.92 -16.42
CA TYR A 331 -29.61 -17.09 -15.68
C TYR A 331 -31.03 -16.89 -15.13
N LEU A 332 -31.44 -15.66 -14.82
CA LEU A 332 -32.81 -15.34 -14.46
C LEU A 332 -33.71 -15.53 -15.69
N ASP A 333 -33.34 -14.99 -16.84
CA ASP A 333 -34.09 -15.10 -18.10
C ASP A 333 -34.25 -16.57 -18.51
N GLU A 334 -33.18 -17.37 -18.42
CA GLU A 334 -33.27 -18.82 -18.60
C GLU A 334 -34.23 -19.47 -17.60
N PHE A 335 -34.17 -19.10 -16.32
CA PHE A 335 -35.07 -19.66 -15.31
C PHE A 335 -36.53 -19.30 -15.60
N GLU A 336 -36.81 -18.06 -15.99
CA GLU A 336 -38.15 -17.61 -16.39
C GLU A 336 -38.66 -18.41 -17.59
N GLN A 337 -37.86 -18.53 -18.65
CA GLN A 337 -38.20 -19.30 -19.84
C GLN A 337 -38.48 -20.78 -19.51
N ILE A 338 -37.62 -21.42 -18.72
CA ILE A 338 -37.83 -22.81 -18.28
C ILE A 338 -39.12 -22.91 -17.44
N TRP A 339 -39.34 -21.98 -16.51
CA TRP A 339 -40.52 -22.02 -15.66
C TRP A 339 -41.81 -21.89 -16.46
N GLU A 340 -41.87 -20.93 -17.38
CA GLU A 340 -43.03 -20.67 -18.23
C GLU A 340 -43.34 -21.84 -19.15
N THR A 341 -42.32 -22.46 -19.76
CA THR A 341 -42.49 -23.66 -20.58
C THR A 341 -42.96 -24.84 -19.75
N GLN A 342 -42.31 -25.12 -18.61
CA GLN A 342 -42.64 -26.30 -17.81
C GLN A 342 -43.98 -26.17 -17.06
N ALA A 343 -44.40 -24.96 -16.67
CA ALA A 343 -45.66 -24.74 -15.95
C ALA A 343 -46.90 -25.09 -16.79
N GLN A 344 -46.77 -25.10 -18.12
CA GLN A 344 -47.82 -25.56 -19.04
C GLN A 344 -48.07 -27.07 -18.92
N PHE A 345 -47.05 -27.84 -18.53
CA PHE A 345 -47.12 -29.30 -18.43
C PHE A 345 -47.27 -29.82 -17.00
N HIS A 346 -46.88 -29.00 -16.00
CA HIS A 346 -46.77 -29.42 -14.60
C HIS A 346 -47.56 -28.47 -13.67
N PRO A 347 -48.77 -28.86 -13.24
CA PRO A 347 -49.63 -28.04 -12.37
C PRO A 347 -49.00 -27.65 -11.02
N GLN A 348 -47.99 -28.39 -10.57
CA GLN A 348 -47.26 -28.14 -9.33
C GLN A 348 -46.47 -26.81 -9.37
N LEU A 349 -46.16 -26.28 -10.55
CA LEU A 349 -45.36 -25.07 -10.75
C LEU A 349 -46.17 -23.78 -10.60
N THR A 350 -46.60 -23.50 -9.37
CA THR A 350 -47.38 -22.30 -9.05
C THR A 350 -46.54 -21.01 -8.98
N LEU A 351 -47.17 -19.84 -9.15
CA LEU A 351 -46.50 -18.54 -9.05
C LEU A 351 -45.84 -18.33 -7.67
N ALA A 352 -46.52 -18.72 -6.59
CA ALA A 352 -45.97 -18.65 -5.24
C ALA A 352 -44.71 -19.53 -5.08
N LEU A 353 -44.68 -20.70 -5.74
CA LEU A 353 -43.50 -21.56 -5.75
C LEU A 353 -42.36 -20.96 -6.58
N LYS A 354 -42.68 -20.33 -7.73
CA LYS A 354 -41.73 -19.59 -8.58
C LYS A 354 -40.97 -18.55 -7.76
N GLU A 355 -41.68 -17.69 -7.04
CA GLU A 355 -41.08 -16.64 -6.21
C GLU A 355 -40.17 -17.23 -5.12
N GLN A 356 -40.61 -18.29 -4.45
CA GLN A 356 -39.79 -18.94 -3.43
C GLN A 356 -38.50 -19.55 -4.01
N ILE A 357 -38.60 -20.27 -5.13
CA ILE A 357 -37.43 -20.88 -5.77
C ILE A 357 -36.49 -19.81 -6.34
N ARG A 358 -37.01 -18.83 -7.08
CA ARG A 358 -36.23 -17.80 -7.77
C ARG A 358 -35.62 -16.80 -6.80
N ASP A 359 -36.47 -16.11 -6.03
CA ASP A 359 -36.10 -14.88 -5.33
C ASP A 359 -35.55 -15.15 -3.93
N VAL A 360 -36.02 -16.20 -3.27
CA VAL A 360 -35.63 -16.53 -1.89
C VAL A 360 -34.49 -17.55 -1.86
N VAL A 361 -34.50 -18.52 -2.78
CA VAL A 361 -33.51 -19.61 -2.81
C VAL A 361 -32.40 -19.33 -3.81
N ILE A 362 -32.64 -19.43 -5.13
CA ILE A 362 -31.60 -19.48 -6.15
C ILE A 362 -30.83 -18.16 -6.25
N PHE A 363 -31.51 -17.04 -6.51
CA PHE A 363 -30.87 -15.77 -6.86
C PHE A 363 -30.65 -14.83 -5.66
N TYR A 364 -31.21 -15.14 -4.49
CA TYR A 364 -30.98 -14.38 -3.26
C TYR A 364 -29.48 -14.22 -2.93
N GLN A 365 -29.08 -12.98 -2.67
CA GLN A 365 -27.75 -12.65 -2.15
C GLN A 365 -27.89 -11.66 -1.00
N ARG A 366 -27.17 -11.92 0.10
CA ARG A 366 -27.10 -10.97 1.21
C ARG A 366 -26.38 -9.70 0.75
N LYS A 367 -26.98 -8.54 1.02
CA LYS A 367 -26.35 -7.24 0.83
C LYS A 367 -25.04 -7.12 1.61
N LEU A 368 -24.14 -6.27 1.11
CA LEU A 368 -22.94 -5.90 1.85
C LEU A 368 -23.35 -5.23 3.16
N LYS A 369 -22.78 -5.69 4.28
CA LYS A 369 -23.08 -5.07 5.57
C LYS A 369 -22.35 -3.74 5.67
N SER A 370 -23.11 -2.67 5.91
CA SER A 370 -22.55 -1.38 6.27
C SER A 370 -21.60 -1.51 7.46
N GLN A 371 -20.38 -0.95 7.32
CA GLN A 371 -19.34 -0.98 8.35
C GLN A 371 -19.26 0.34 9.13
N LYS A 372 -20.39 1.05 9.33
CA LYS A 372 -20.45 2.34 10.04
C LYS A 372 -19.77 2.34 11.41
N GLY A 373 -19.74 1.19 12.10
CA GLY A 373 -19.05 1.05 13.39
C GLY A 373 -17.52 1.10 13.33
N LEU A 374 -16.92 0.90 12.15
CA LEU A 374 -15.47 1.03 11.92
C LEU A 374 -15.04 2.48 11.67
N LEU A 375 -15.98 3.39 11.41
CA LEU A 375 -15.67 4.80 11.18
C LEU A 375 -15.13 5.41 12.47
N SER A 376 -14.08 6.20 12.37
CA SER A 376 -13.54 6.91 13.53
C SER A 376 -14.57 7.89 14.12
N PHE A 377 -14.42 8.17 15.41
CA PHE A 377 -15.11 9.30 16.02
C PHE A 377 -14.40 10.62 15.66
N CYS A 378 -15.16 11.70 15.63
CA CYS A 378 -14.63 13.04 15.43
C CYS A 378 -13.72 13.44 16.59
N GLN A 379 -12.58 14.04 16.28
CA GLN A 379 -11.61 14.50 17.27
C GLN A 379 -12.20 15.46 18.31
N PHE A 380 -13.12 16.35 17.91
CA PHE A 380 -13.68 17.39 18.77
C PHE A 380 -15.06 17.06 19.36
N GLU A 381 -15.81 16.18 18.69
CA GLU A 381 -17.21 15.86 19.05
C GLU A 381 -17.30 14.40 19.55
N SER A 382 -16.31 13.98 20.33
CA SER A 382 -16.30 12.68 21.00
C SER A 382 -15.71 12.76 22.39
N TRP A 383 -16.21 11.90 23.27
CA TRP A 383 -15.81 11.83 24.68
C TRP A 383 -15.83 10.40 25.18
N GLU A 384 -15.13 10.15 26.27
CA GLU A 384 -15.08 8.85 26.92
C GLU A 384 -16.16 8.75 28.00
N ILE A 385 -16.95 7.67 27.97
CA ILE A 385 -17.87 7.31 29.04
C ILE A 385 -17.49 5.94 29.62
N GLU A 386 -17.90 5.68 30.85
CA GLU A 386 -17.72 4.36 31.47
C GLU A 386 -18.53 3.30 30.73
N ARG A 387 -17.89 2.16 30.49
CA ARG A 387 -18.50 1.03 29.82
C ARG A 387 -19.26 0.20 30.85
N LYS A 388 -20.56 0.05 30.62
CA LYS A 388 -21.46 -0.77 31.45
C LYS A 388 -21.69 -2.15 30.83
N ASP A 389 -21.95 -3.15 31.65
CA ASP A 389 -22.40 -4.48 31.23
C ASP A 389 -23.90 -4.50 30.88
N GLU A 390 -24.43 -5.66 30.49
CA GLU A 390 -25.86 -5.82 30.14
C GLU A 390 -26.80 -5.52 31.32
N ASN A 391 -26.29 -5.53 32.56
CA ASN A 391 -27.04 -5.26 33.79
C ASN A 391 -26.79 -3.82 34.32
N GLY A 392 -26.06 -2.98 33.59
CA GLY A 392 -25.77 -1.60 33.97
C GLY A 392 -24.58 -1.39 34.91
N ASN A 393 -23.85 -2.46 35.28
CA ASN A 393 -22.68 -2.35 36.16
C ASN A 393 -21.44 -1.89 35.39
N VAL A 394 -20.62 -1.05 36.01
CA VAL A 394 -19.37 -0.55 35.42
C VAL A 394 -18.36 -1.69 35.27
N ILE A 395 -17.84 -1.87 34.06
CA ILE A 395 -16.85 -2.90 33.76
C ILE A 395 -15.47 -2.37 34.13
N LEU A 396 -14.79 -2.99 35.09
CA LEU A 396 -13.43 -2.59 35.48
C LEU A 396 -12.33 -3.17 34.59
N ASN A 397 -11.22 -2.43 34.47
CA ASN A 397 -9.98 -2.87 33.85
C ASN A 397 -9.25 -3.80 34.83
N LYS A 398 -8.89 -5.01 34.38
CA LYS A 398 -8.25 -6.03 35.23
C LYS A 398 -6.89 -5.60 35.77
N THR A 399 -6.18 -4.69 35.08
CA THR A 399 -4.82 -4.28 35.45
C THR A 399 -4.83 -3.07 36.37
N THR A 400 -5.65 -2.06 36.06
CA THR A 400 -5.67 -0.78 36.80
C THR A 400 -6.77 -0.71 37.85
N GLN A 401 -7.74 -1.64 37.84
CA GLN A 401 -8.97 -1.60 38.63
C GLN A 401 -9.85 -0.36 38.37
N LEU A 402 -9.57 0.40 37.30
CA LEU A 402 -10.35 1.57 36.90
C LEU A 402 -11.50 1.19 35.94
N PRO A 403 -12.59 1.97 35.89
CA PRO A 403 -13.65 1.83 34.89
C PRO A 403 -13.10 1.76 33.46
N LYS A 404 -13.47 0.71 32.71
CA LYS A 404 -13.20 0.68 31.27
C LYS A 404 -13.98 1.79 30.60
N ARG A 405 -13.31 2.54 29.75
CA ARG A 405 -13.93 3.61 28.99
C ARG A 405 -14.29 3.16 27.57
N GLN A 406 -15.34 3.76 27.02
CA GLN A 406 -15.71 3.66 25.62
C GLN A 406 -15.91 5.05 25.05
N THR A 407 -15.39 5.27 23.85
CA THR A 407 -15.61 6.53 23.12
C THR A 407 -17.02 6.52 22.54
N VAL A 408 -17.76 7.60 22.80
CA VAL A 408 -19.03 7.93 22.17
C VAL A 408 -18.94 9.31 21.55
N GLY A 409 -19.82 9.60 20.59
CA GLY A 409 -19.83 10.89 19.91
C GLY A 409 -20.19 10.80 18.44
N ARG A 410 -19.95 11.89 17.71
CA ARG A 410 -20.20 12.00 16.28
C ARG A 410 -19.10 11.28 15.49
N ARG A 411 -19.47 10.65 14.37
CA ARG A 411 -18.52 10.00 13.45
C ARG A 411 -17.93 11.02 12.49
N VAL A 412 -16.76 10.70 11.95
CA VAL A 412 -16.09 11.52 10.93
C VAL A 412 -16.87 11.57 9.62
N ALA A 413 -16.73 12.68 8.89
CA ALA A 413 -17.35 12.88 7.58
C ALA A 413 -16.56 12.19 6.46
N PRO A 414 -17.24 11.69 5.39
CA PRO A 414 -16.56 11.22 4.17
C PRO A 414 -15.78 12.36 3.50
N LYS A 415 -14.61 12.06 2.94
CA LYS A 415 -13.83 13.05 2.21
C LYS A 415 -14.56 13.56 0.98
N SER A 416 -15.30 12.70 0.27
CA SER A 416 -16.08 13.11 -0.89
C SER A 416 -17.24 14.06 -0.58
N SER A 417 -17.57 14.33 0.69
CA SER A 417 -18.64 15.26 1.03
C SER A 417 -18.32 16.69 0.58
N PRO A 418 -19.26 17.42 -0.06
CA PRO A 418 -19.04 18.81 -0.46
C PRO A 418 -18.53 19.68 0.70
N LEU A 419 -19.13 19.53 1.88
CA LEU A 419 -18.69 20.21 3.11
C LEU A 419 -17.23 19.93 3.47
N PHE A 420 -16.78 18.67 3.35
CA PHE A 420 -15.39 18.33 3.64
C PHE A 420 -14.44 18.97 2.62
N GLN A 421 -14.82 18.96 1.34
CA GLN A 421 -14.00 19.49 0.26
C GLN A 421 -13.81 21.01 0.42
N GLU A 422 -14.89 21.78 0.64
CA GLU A 422 -14.80 23.23 0.87
C GLU A 422 -14.04 23.57 2.15
N PHE A 423 -14.32 22.86 3.25
CA PHE A 423 -13.58 23.02 4.50
C PHE A 423 -12.07 22.85 4.29
N LYS A 424 -11.66 21.87 3.47
CA LYS A 424 -10.25 21.59 3.20
C LYS A 424 -9.62 22.65 2.30
N ILE A 425 -10.35 23.15 1.30
CA ILE A 425 -9.90 24.27 0.46
C ILE A 425 -9.59 25.49 1.32
N TRP A 426 -10.57 25.95 2.13
CA TRP A 426 -10.38 27.13 2.97
C TRP A 426 -9.22 26.97 3.96
N GLN A 427 -9.09 25.78 4.56
CA GLN A 427 -7.92 25.46 5.39
C GLN A 427 -6.60 25.59 4.62
N ASN A 428 -6.54 25.17 3.36
CA ASN A 428 -5.32 25.23 2.56
C ASN A 428 -5.02 26.67 2.10
N ILE A 429 -6.03 27.42 1.67
CA ILE A 429 -5.91 28.81 1.22
C ILE A 429 -5.39 29.70 2.35
N ASN A 430 -5.94 29.59 3.57
CA ASN A 430 -5.51 30.43 4.69
C ASN A 430 -4.09 30.08 5.18
N ASN A 431 -3.56 28.93 4.80
CA ASN A 431 -2.18 28.55 5.09
C ASN A 431 -1.24 28.84 3.90
N LEU A 432 -1.73 29.38 2.79
CA LEU A 432 -0.91 29.68 1.61
C LEU A 432 -0.03 30.89 1.89
N GLU A 433 1.28 30.68 1.82
CA GLU A 433 2.27 31.75 1.89
C GLU A 433 2.94 31.92 0.54
N ILE A 434 3.10 33.17 0.09
CA ILE A 434 3.80 33.53 -1.13
C ILE A 434 5.11 34.21 -0.76
N ALA A 435 6.21 33.74 -1.31
CA ALA A 435 7.53 34.30 -1.08
C ALA A 435 8.23 34.58 -2.41
N LYS A 436 8.84 35.76 -2.52
CA LYS A 436 9.70 36.11 -3.66
C LYS A 436 10.97 35.26 -3.66
N ILE A 437 11.40 34.82 -4.83
CA ILE A 437 12.63 34.08 -5.06
C ILE A 437 13.77 35.11 -5.08
N SER A 438 14.40 35.32 -3.93
CA SER A 438 15.60 36.17 -3.84
C SER A 438 16.79 35.49 -4.51
N ASP A 439 17.52 36.22 -5.36
CA ASP A 439 18.88 35.84 -5.77
C ASP A 439 19.75 35.68 -4.51
N GLY A 440 20.53 34.59 -4.47
CA GLY A 440 21.09 33.97 -3.27
C GLY A 440 22.08 34.76 -2.40
N ASN A 441 21.95 36.08 -2.24
CA ASN A 441 22.91 36.92 -1.51
C ASN A 441 22.35 37.98 -0.54
N SER A 442 21.06 38.00 -0.19
CA SER A 442 20.59 38.91 0.88
C SER A 442 19.92 38.17 2.03
N LYS A 443 20.60 38.23 3.19
CA LYS A 443 19.98 38.15 4.51
C LYS A 443 19.01 39.33 4.62
N ASN A 444 17.72 39.11 4.44
CA ASN A 444 16.65 39.89 5.07
C ASN A 444 15.34 39.09 4.97
N LYS A 445 14.44 39.30 5.94
CA LYS A 445 13.14 38.64 6.12
C LYS A 445 12.52 38.18 4.80
N LYS A 446 12.04 36.93 4.74
CA LYS A 446 11.02 36.56 3.75
C LYS A 446 9.86 37.53 3.94
N GLU A 447 9.73 38.52 3.05
CA GLU A 447 8.48 39.26 2.92
C GLU A 447 7.48 38.25 2.35
N THR A 448 6.67 37.71 3.26
CA THR A 448 5.50 36.89 2.91
C THR A 448 4.33 37.84 2.75
N GLU A 449 3.79 37.93 1.55
CA GLU A 449 2.56 38.67 1.29
C GLU A 449 1.37 37.80 1.71
N ALA A 450 0.46 38.38 2.49
CA ALA A 450 -0.81 37.74 2.83
C ALA A 450 -1.79 37.96 1.67
N LEU A 451 -2.58 36.93 1.34
CA LEU A 451 -3.61 37.02 0.32
C LEU A 451 -4.72 37.97 0.78
N SER A 452 -5.19 38.83 -0.13
CA SER A 452 -6.43 39.59 0.03
C SER A 452 -7.66 38.67 0.00
N ASP A 453 -8.79 39.14 0.52
CA ASP A 453 -10.03 38.35 0.51
C ASP A 453 -10.55 38.05 -0.90
N ASP A 454 -10.31 38.94 -1.87
CA ASP A 454 -10.68 38.73 -3.26
C ASP A 454 -9.81 37.64 -3.92
N GLU A 455 -8.50 37.62 -3.64
CA GLU A 455 -7.61 36.55 -4.10
C GLU A 455 -7.97 35.20 -3.47
N ARG A 456 -8.34 35.19 -2.18
CA ARG A 456 -8.80 33.98 -1.49
C ARG A 456 -10.09 33.43 -2.10
N LYS A 457 -11.07 34.29 -2.40
CA LYS A 457 -12.32 33.90 -3.08
C LYS A 457 -12.06 33.39 -4.50
N LEU A 458 -11.21 34.08 -5.26
CA LEU A 458 -10.84 33.68 -6.62
C LEU A 458 -10.19 32.28 -6.63
N LEU A 459 -9.22 32.06 -5.73
CA LEU A 459 -8.59 30.74 -5.58
C LEU A 459 -9.59 29.67 -5.13
N PHE A 460 -10.52 30.02 -4.24
CA PHE A 460 -11.56 29.10 -3.81
C PHE A 460 -12.42 28.63 -4.99
N GLU A 461 -12.93 29.53 -5.83
CA GLU A 461 -13.77 29.16 -6.98
C GLU A 461 -13.02 28.24 -7.95
N GLU A 462 -11.76 28.55 -8.27
CA GLU A 462 -10.92 27.73 -9.15
C GLU A 462 -10.62 26.35 -8.55
N LEU A 463 -10.25 26.28 -7.26
CA LEU A 463 -10.02 25.01 -6.56
C LEU A 463 -11.31 24.19 -6.39
N ASN A 464 -12.45 24.86 -6.20
CA ASN A 464 -13.74 24.22 -6.00
C ASN A 464 -14.28 23.61 -7.29
N LEU A 465 -14.00 24.19 -8.45
CA LEU A 465 -14.44 23.64 -9.75
C LEU A 465 -13.41 22.68 -10.35
N ARG A 466 -12.11 23.04 -10.38
CA ARG A 466 -11.07 22.30 -11.13
C ARG A 466 -10.39 21.21 -10.32
N GLY A 467 -10.53 21.22 -9.00
CA GLY A 467 -9.82 20.30 -8.12
C GLY A 467 -8.42 20.81 -7.78
N ASN A 468 -7.42 19.92 -7.76
CA ASN A 468 -6.07 20.31 -7.39
C ASN A 468 -5.46 21.30 -8.40
N LEU A 469 -4.73 22.30 -7.92
CA LEU A 469 -3.97 23.24 -8.74
C LEU A 469 -2.48 23.14 -8.42
N SER A 470 -1.63 23.05 -9.44
CA SER A 470 -0.19 23.11 -9.28
C SER A 470 0.26 24.49 -8.79
N GLN A 471 1.47 24.57 -8.23
CA GLN A 471 2.06 25.85 -7.82
C GLN A 471 2.04 26.89 -8.96
N LYS A 472 2.32 26.46 -10.19
CA LYS A 472 2.34 27.33 -11.36
C LYS A 472 0.95 27.91 -11.66
N GLU A 473 -0.08 27.07 -11.62
CA GLU A 473 -1.47 27.51 -11.87
C GLU A 473 -1.95 28.47 -10.78
N VAL A 474 -1.65 28.19 -9.51
CA VAL A 474 -1.98 29.08 -8.39
C VAL A 474 -1.34 30.46 -8.58
N LEU A 475 -0.04 30.52 -8.88
CA LEU A 475 0.65 31.79 -9.13
C LEU A 475 0.08 32.52 -10.35
N GLN A 476 -0.24 31.79 -11.41
CA GLN A 476 -0.83 32.37 -12.62
C GLN A 476 -2.21 33.00 -12.35
N ILE A 477 -3.06 32.35 -11.55
CA ILE A 477 -4.38 32.88 -11.15
C ILE A 477 -4.23 34.17 -10.34
N LEU A 478 -3.19 34.25 -9.50
CA LEU A 478 -2.85 35.44 -8.72
C LEU A 478 -2.09 36.52 -9.53
N GLY A 479 -1.87 36.31 -10.83
CA GLY A 479 -1.11 37.25 -11.66
C GLY A 479 0.40 37.30 -11.38
N LEU A 480 0.93 36.30 -10.68
CA LEU A 480 2.34 36.18 -10.29
C LEU A 480 3.12 35.23 -11.22
N LYS A 481 4.41 35.52 -11.43
CA LYS A 481 5.29 34.69 -12.27
C LYS A 481 5.99 33.60 -11.44
N ASP A 482 5.91 32.36 -11.91
CA ASP A 482 6.52 31.16 -11.31
C ASP A 482 8.05 31.22 -11.17
N LYS A 483 8.72 32.04 -12.00
CA LYS A 483 10.16 32.31 -11.90
C LYS A 483 10.55 33.27 -10.79
N GLU A 484 9.62 34.12 -10.36
CA GLU A 484 9.86 35.20 -9.39
C GLU A 484 9.30 34.86 -8.01
N TYR A 485 8.27 33.99 -7.94
CA TYR A 485 7.57 33.67 -6.71
C TYR A 485 7.49 32.17 -6.48
N LYS A 486 7.45 31.80 -5.19
CA LYS A 486 7.19 30.42 -4.76
C LYS A 486 6.21 30.39 -3.61
N THR A 487 5.53 29.26 -3.48
CA THR A 487 4.61 29.01 -2.37
C THR A 487 5.25 28.08 -1.34
N ASN A 488 4.68 28.01 -0.14
CA ASN A 488 4.97 26.96 0.84
C ASN A 488 4.36 25.59 0.46
N PHE A 489 3.64 25.50 -0.67
CA PHE A 489 3.06 24.28 -1.25
C PHE A 489 3.70 23.96 -2.61
N PRO A 490 4.91 23.35 -2.65
CA PRO A 490 5.64 23.11 -3.91
C PRO A 490 4.94 22.12 -4.86
N GLU A 491 4.08 21.25 -4.32
CA GLU A 491 3.26 20.30 -5.10
C GLU A 491 1.93 20.91 -5.54
N GLY A 492 1.63 22.15 -5.13
CA GLY A 492 0.34 22.81 -5.36
C GLY A 492 -0.68 22.65 -4.23
N LEU A 493 -1.87 23.18 -4.46
CA LEU A 493 -2.99 23.18 -3.51
C LEU A 493 -3.97 22.05 -3.83
N GLU A 494 -4.40 21.33 -2.79
CA GLU A 494 -5.47 20.34 -2.90
C GLU A 494 -6.82 21.07 -2.98
N GLY A 495 -7.61 20.77 -4.02
CA GLY A 495 -8.93 21.36 -4.26
C GLY A 495 -10.07 20.34 -4.21
N ASN A 496 -11.26 20.73 -4.67
CA ASN A 496 -12.47 19.93 -4.60
C ASN A 496 -12.50 18.87 -5.72
N ARG A 497 -12.08 17.66 -5.40
CA ARG A 497 -12.06 16.53 -6.35
C ARG A 497 -13.46 16.02 -6.69
N THR A 498 -14.42 16.22 -5.79
CA THR A 498 -15.81 15.79 -6.01
C THR A 498 -16.47 16.66 -7.06
N ASN A 499 -16.37 17.99 -6.90
CA ASN A 499 -16.87 18.92 -7.90
C ASN A 499 -16.06 18.83 -9.19
N ALA A 500 -14.73 18.67 -9.15
CA ALA A 500 -13.96 18.45 -10.38
C ALA A 500 -14.49 17.27 -11.21
N ALA A 501 -14.78 16.14 -10.57
CA ALA A 501 -15.37 14.99 -11.25
C ALA A 501 -16.78 15.28 -11.81
N LEU A 502 -17.62 15.98 -11.04
CA LEU A 502 -18.99 16.33 -11.45
C LEU A 502 -19.01 17.39 -12.56
N PHE A 503 -18.27 18.48 -12.40
CA PHE A 503 -18.17 19.58 -13.36
C PHE A 503 -17.55 19.14 -14.68
N ASN A 504 -16.61 18.19 -14.67
CA ASN A 504 -16.11 17.59 -15.91
C ASN A 504 -17.24 16.90 -16.70
N ILE A 505 -18.16 16.22 -16.01
CA ILE A 505 -19.33 15.60 -16.66
C ILE A 505 -20.35 16.65 -17.06
N TYR A 506 -20.60 17.66 -16.23
CA TYR A 506 -21.50 18.78 -16.55
C TYR A 506 -21.08 19.52 -17.81
N GLN A 507 -19.78 19.82 -17.94
CA GLN A 507 -19.19 20.41 -19.14
C GLN A 507 -19.35 19.49 -20.36
N GLN A 508 -19.14 18.18 -20.21
CA GLN A 508 -19.35 17.21 -21.29
C GLN A 508 -20.82 17.12 -21.73
N ILE A 509 -21.76 17.20 -20.79
CA ILE A 509 -23.20 17.21 -21.07
C ILE A 509 -23.54 18.48 -21.88
N ALA A 510 -23.09 19.64 -21.43
CA ALA A 510 -23.31 20.90 -22.13
C ALA A 510 -22.66 20.91 -23.52
N GLU A 511 -21.43 20.40 -23.67
CA GLU A 511 -20.75 20.23 -24.97
C GLU A 511 -21.58 19.39 -25.96
N ASN A 512 -22.17 18.30 -25.46
CA ASN A 512 -23.01 17.39 -26.24
C ASN A 512 -24.31 18.01 -26.73
N GLU A 513 -24.88 18.93 -25.95
CA GLU A 513 -26.08 19.70 -26.31
C GLU A 513 -25.73 20.94 -27.17
N GLY A 514 -24.44 21.11 -27.51
CA GLY A 514 -23.98 22.18 -28.41
C GLY A 514 -23.54 23.47 -27.69
N TYR A 515 -23.43 23.45 -26.37
CA TYR A 515 -23.04 24.60 -25.55
C TYR A 515 -21.58 24.51 -25.10
N GLY A 516 -20.95 25.67 -24.89
CA GLY A 516 -19.67 25.79 -24.19
C GLY A 516 -18.39 25.57 -25.02
N ASP A 517 -17.42 26.44 -24.75
CA ASP A 517 -15.98 26.22 -24.95
C ASP A 517 -15.28 26.60 -23.64
N TRP A 518 -14.86 25.60 -22.87
CA TRP A 518 -14.41 25.79 -21.48
C TRP A 518 -12.91 26.08 -21.36
N THR A 519 -12.14 25.92 -22.45
CA THR A 519 -10.67 25.80 -22.39
C THR A 519 -9.95 27.05 -21.87
N LYS A 520 -10.62 28.21 -21.86
CA LYS A 520 -10.06 29.49 -21.41
C LYS A 520 -10.94 30.25 -20.41
N LYS A 521 -12.08 29.68 -20.03
CA LYS A 521 -13.03 30.33 -19.12
C LYS A 521 -12.59 30.11 -17.68
N SER A 522 -12.79 31.11 -16.82
CA SER A 522 -12.67 31.01 -15.38
C SER A 522 -13.72 30.06 -14.79
N ALA A 523 -13.50 29.57 -13.57
CA ALA A 523 -14.47 28.73 -12.88
C ALA A 523 -15.83 29.42 -12.73
N GLN A 524 -15.84 30.72 -12.47
CA GLN A 524 -17.05 31.52 -12.36
C GLN A 524 -17.84 31.56 -13.69
N GLU A 525 -17.17 31.87 -14.80
CA GLU A 525 -17.80 31.90 -16.13
C GLU A 525 -18.38 30.53 -16.53
N ILE A 526 -17.65 29.44 -16.24
CA ILE A 526 -18.14 28.07 -16.49
C ILE A 526 -19.42 27.81 -15.69
N LYS A 527 -19.43 28.16 -14.40
CA LYS A 527 -20.57 27.93 -13.52
C LYS A 527 -21.79 28.75 -13.94
N GLU A 528 -21.60 30.02 -14.30
CA GLU A 528 -22.68 30.90 -14.78
C GLU A 528 -23.29 30.40 -16.09
N GLU A 529 -22.47 29.97 -17.05
CA GLU A 529 -22.93 29.40 -18.31
C GLU A 529 -23.69 28.10 -18.09
N LEU A 530 -23.16 27.17 -17.28
CA LEU A 530 -23.86 25.93 -16.95
C LEU A 530 -25.20 26.19 -16.25
N LYS A 531 -25.26 27.20 -15.37
CA LYS A 531 -26.48 27.62 -14.68
C LYS A 531 -27.53 28.15 -15.66
N ALA A 532 -27.12 28.79 -16.75
CA ALA A 532 -28.00 29.24 -17.83
C ALA A 532 -28.41 28.10 -18.78
N VAL A 533 -27.53 27.13 -19.04
CA VAL A 533 -27.75 26.01 -19.97
C VAL A 533 -28.63 24.92 -19.37
N PHE A 534 -28.39 24.53 -18.12
CA PHE A 534 -29.05 23.38 -17.49
C PHE A 534 -30.58 23.42 -17.55
N PRO A 535 -31.25 24.54 -17.24
CA PRO A 535 -32.70 24.63 -17.37
C PRO A 535 -33.21 24.45 -18.80
N GLN A 536 -32.44 24.88 -19.82
CA GLN A 536 -32.81 24.75 -21.24
C GLN A 536 -32.83 23.28 -21.69
N ILE A 537 -31.98 22.46 -21.08
CA ILE A 537 -31.86 21.02 -21.37
C ILE A 537 -32.61 20.16 -20.33
N GLY A 538 -33.43 20.77 -19.47
CA GLY A 538 -34.28 20.09 -18.50
C GLY A 538 -33.60 19.65 -17.20
N ILE A 539 -32.35 20.04 -16.95
CA ILE A 539 -31.58 19.69 -15.75
C ILE A 539 -31.74 20.79 -14.68
N GLN A 540 -31.91 20.38 -13.42
CA GLN A 540 -31.99 21.33 -12.30
C GLN A 540 -30.65 22.06 -12.09
N ALA A 541 -30.64 23.39 -12.18
CA ALA A 541 -29.41 24.19 -12.05
C ALA A 541 -28.86 24.27 -10.60
N ASP A 542 -29.72 24.13 -9.58
CA ASP A 542 -29.32 24.21 -8.16
C ASP A 542 -28.31 23.15 -7.73
N ILE A 543 -28.09 22.10 -8.54
CA ILE A 543 -27.08 21.08 -8.28
C ILE A 543 -25.65 21.62 -8.40
N LEU A 544 -25.47 22.80 -9.02
CA LEU A 544 -24.19 23.48 -9.21
C LEU A 544 -23.77 24.29 -7.98
N ASP A 545 -24.71 24.57 -7.07
CA ASP A 545 -24.50 25.45 -5.91
C ASP A 545 -24.51 24.66 -4.60
N PHE A 546 -23.48 24.84 -3.79
CA PHE A 546 -23.41 24.30 -2.43
C PHE A 546 -23.01 25.43 -1.49
N ASN A 547 -23.69 25.51 -0.34
CA ASN A 547 -23.45 26.47 0.71
C ASN A 547 -23.25 25.73 2.04
N ALA A 548 -22.04 25.84 2.58
CA ALA A 548 -21.66 25.20 3.83
C ALA A 548 -22.21 25.88 5.10
N GLU A 549 -22.63 27.14 5.00
CA GLU A 549 -23.08 27.99 6.11
C GLU A 549 -24.56 27.82 6.44
N LEU A 550 -25.35 27.19 5.56
CA LEU A 550 -26.76 26.92 5.82
C LEU A 550 -26.98 26.08 7.08
N ASP A 551 -28.11 26.32 7.74
CA ASP A 551 -28.44 25.72 9.03
C ASP A 551 -29.50 24.61 8.99
N GLY A 552 -29.42 23.71 9.97
CA GLY A 552 -30.40 22.65 10.18
C GLY A 552 -30.72 21.82 8.94
N LYS A 553 -32.01 21.75 8.59
CA LYS A 553 -32.53 20.97 7.44
C LYS A 553 -32.25 21.64 6.09
N GLU A 554 -32.05 22.95 6.05
CA GLU A 554 -31.78 23.67 4.80
C GLU A 554 -30.48 23.19 4.19
N PHE A 555 -29.45 22.98 5.02
CA PHE A 555 -28.19 22.38 4.62
C PHE A 555 -28.37 21.01 3.94
N GLU A 556 -29.19 20.13 4.51
CA GLU A 556 -29.43 18.77 4.00
C GLU A 556 -30.33 18.75 2.76
N ASN A 557 -31.15 19.79 2.59
CA ASN A 557 -32.12 19.90 1.50
C ASN A 557 -31.55 20.49 0.20
N GLN A 558 -30.33 21.03 0.23
CA GLN A 558 -29.64 21.53 -0.97
C GLN A 558 -29.56 20.47 -2.07
N ALA A 559 -29.89 20.84 -3.31
CA ALA A 559 -29.92 19.91 -4.44
C ALA A 559 -28.54 19.25 -4.67
N SER A 560 -27.46 20.03 -4.58
CA SER A 560 -26.07 19.55 -4.67
C SER A 560 -25.73 18.51 -3.59
N TYR A 561 -26.11 18.76 -2.33
CA TYR A 561 -25.86 17.83 -1.23
C TYR A 561 -26.70 16.55 -1.36
N GLN A 562 -27.96 16.68 -1.80
CA GLN A 562 -28.84 15.52 -2.04
C GLN A 562 -28.36 14.68 -3.23
N LEU A 563 -27.87 15.31 -4.31
CA LEU A 563 -27.27 14.63 -5.45
C LEU A 563 -26.04 13.84 -5.01
N TRP A 564 -25.10 14.50 -4.31
CA TRP A 564 -23.94 13.83 -3.74
C TRP A 564 -24.34 12.66 -2.83
N HIS A 565 -25.28 12.86 -1.91
CA HIS A 565 -25.71 11.83 -0.98
C HIS A 565 -26.35 10.65 -1.71
N LEU A 566 -27.15 10.90 -2.75
CA LEU A 566 -27.72 9.85 -3.60
C LEU A 566 -26.61 9.03 -4.29
N LEU A 567 -25.63 9.71 -4.90
CA LEU A 567 -24.51 9.07 -5.57
C LEU A 567 -23.65 8.25 -4.60
N TYR A 568 -23.35 8.79 -3.43
CA TYR A 568 -22.52 8.16 -2.40
C TYR A 568 -23.21 6.98 -1.71
N SER A 569 -24.51 7.11 -1.42
CA SER A 569 -25.24 6.13 -0.60
C SER A 569 -25.83 4.98 -1.41
N ALA A 570 -26.20 5.20 -2.68
CA ALA A 570 -26.91 4.21 -3.50
C ALA A 570 -26.20 2.84 -3.52
N GLU A 571 -27.01 1.80 -3.38
CA GLU A 571 -26.61 0.39 -3.49
C GLU A 571 -27.12 -0.19 -4.82
N GLU A 572 -26.66 -1.39 -5.17
CA GLU A 572 -27.13 -2.09 -6.37
C GLU A 572 -28.56 -2.58 -6.25
N ASP A 573 -29.24 -2.64 -7.40
CA ASP A 573 -30.62 -3.06 -7.52
C ASP A 573 -30.79 -4.55 -7.27
N ASP A 574 -31.81 -4.93 -6.49
CA ASP A 574 -32.15 -6.32 -6.21
C ASP A 574 -33.04 -6.95 -7.29
N LYS A 575 -33.92 -6.14 -7.90
CA LYS A 575 -34.81 -6.51 -9.00
C LYS A 575 -34.83 -5.36 -10.01
N ILE A 576 -34.81 -5.71 -11.27
CA ILE A 576 -34.90 -4.79 -12.41
C ILE A 576 -36.06 -5.33 -13.27
N ASN A 577 -37.02 -4.47 -13.60
CA ASN A 577 -38.06 -4.74 -14.60
C ASN A 577 -37.48 -4.54 -16.00
N GLU A 578 -37.98 -5.31 -16.97
CA GLU A 578 -37.49 -5.27 -18.36
C GLU A 578 -37.61 -3.87 -19.00
N GLU A 579 -38.68 -3.13 -18.67
CA GLU A 579 -38.89 -1.77 -19.16
C GLU A 579 -37.80 -0.79 -18.67
N ASP A 580 -37.51 -0.75 -17.36
CA ASP A 580 -36.45 0.13 -16.86
C ASP A 580 -35.06 -0.40 -17.28
N GLN A 581 -34.89 -1.71 -17.54
CA GLN A 581 -33.66 -2.28 -18.06
C GLN A 581 -33.36 -1.81 -19.48
N ILE A 582 -34.37 -1.73 -20.35
CA ILE A 582 -34.21 -1.25 -21.72
C ILE A 582 -33.80 0.23 -21.72
N ILE A 583 -34.34 1.02 -20.80
CA ILE A 583 -34.11 2.47 -20.73
C ILE A 583 -32.79 2.80 -20.01
N TYR A 584 -32.54 2.19 -18.86
CA TYR A 584 -31.42 2.55 -17.97
C TYR A 584 -30.29 1.51 -17.93
N GLY A 585 -30.45 0.38 -18.62
CA GLY A 585 -29.45 -0.69 -18.74
C GLY A 585 -29.50 -1.73 -17.62
N ASN A 586 -28.39 -2.45 -17.43
CA ASN A 586 -28.30 -3.62 -16.54
C ASN A 586 -27.75 -3.31 -15.14
N SER A 587 -27.35 -2.07 -14.88
CA SER A 587 -26.62 -1.68 -13.67
C SER A 587 -27.09 -0.35 -13.10
N ALA A 588 -27.23 -0.26 -11.77
CA ALA A 588 -27.65 0.94 -11.05
C ALA A 588 -28.92 1.62 -11.64
N VAL A 589 -29.88 0.82 -12.10
CA VAL A 589 -31.14 1.24 -12.70
C VAL A 589 -31.95 2.13 -11.76
N SER A 590 -32.14 1.78 -10.49
CA SER A 590 -32.93 2.63 -9.58
C SER A 590 -32.25 3.97 -9.29
N LEU A 591 -30.91 4.01 -9.33
CA LEU A 591 -30.17 5.25 -9.21
C LEU A 591 -30.36 6.12 -10.45
N LYS A 592 -30.14 5.55 -11.64
CA LYS A 592 -30.30 6.27 -12.91
C LYS A 592 -31.72 6.83 -13.06
N LYS A 593 -32.73 6.01 -12.75
CA LYS A 593 -34.13 6.43 -12.71
C LYS A 593 -34.37 7.61 -11.78
N LYS A 594 -33.86 7.56 -10.54
CA LYS A 594 -33.95 8.68 -9.59
C LYS A 594 -33.21 9.93 -10.04
N LEU A 595 -32.08 9.79 -10.75
CA LEU A 595 -31.35 10.92 -11.32
C LEU A 595 -32.21 11.63 -12.37
N CYS A 596 -32.90 10.87 -13.22
CA CYS A 596 -33.85 11.42 -14.19
C CYS A 596 -35.06 12.07 -13.52
N GLU A 597 -35.75 11.34 -12.64
CA GLU A 597 -36.99 11.81 -11.99
C GLU A 597 -36.78 13.03 -11.11
N LYS A 598 -35.65 13.11 -10.39
CA LYS A 598 -35.42 14.15 -9.38
C LYS A 598 -34.64 15.36 -9.90
N PHE A 599 -33.64 15.15 -10.76
CA PHE A 599 -32.73 16.21 -11.18
C PHE A 599 -32.83 16.53 -12.68
N GLY A 600 -33.67 15.80 -13.42
CA GLY A 600 -33.95 16.09 -14.83
C GLY A 600 -32.91 15.59 -15.84
N PHE A 601 -31.98 14.71 -15.41
CA PHE A 601 -31.04 14.10 -16.35
C PHE A 601 -31.76 13.21 -17.36
N THR A 602 -31.28 13.16 -18.61
CA THR A 602 -31.71 12.14 -19.58
C THR A 602 -31.15 10.76 -19.16
N PRO A 603 -31.72 9.63 -19.62
CA PRO A 603 -31.16 8.30 -19.33
C PRO A 603 -29.68 8.15 -19.74
N GLU A 604 -29.27 8.82 -20.82
CA GLU A 604 -27.89 8.88 -21.29
C GLU A 604 -26.98 9.58 -20.28
N TYR A 605 -27.34 10.80 -19.84
CA TYR A 605 -26.53 11.58 -18.90
C TYR A 605 -26.57 11.01 -17.48
N ALA A 606 -27.68 10.38 -17.09
CA ALA A 606 -27.80 9.67 -15.83
C ALA A 606 -26.78 8.52 -15.74
N LYS A 607 -26.45 7.84 -16.85
CA LYS A 607 -25.39 6.82 -16.89
C LYS A 607 -24.02 7.43 -16.53
N TRP A 608 -23.69 8.59 -17.07
CA TRP A 608 -22.40 9.25 -16.81
C TRP A 608 -22.29 9.67 -15.34
N ILE A 609 -23.33 10.34 -14.83
CA ILE A 609 -23.39 10.80 -13.44
C ILE A 609 -23.38 9.62 -12.46
N ALA A 610 -24.09 8.53 -12.76
CA ALA A 610 -24.09 7.32 -11.94
C ALA A 610 -22.70 6.66 -11.86
N ASN A 611 -21.85 6.82 -12.88
CA ASN A 611 -20.51 6.22 -12.95
C ASN A 611 -19.40 7.09 -12.34
N VAL A 612 -19.73 8.26 -11.77
CA VAL A 612 -18.78 9.12 -11.06
C VAL A 612 -18.08 8.34 -9.94
N SER A 613 -16.75 8.35 -9.99
CA SER A 613 -15.91 7.79 -8.93
C SER A 613 -15.71 8.83 -7.83
N LEU A 614 -16.26 8.55 -6.64
CA LEU A 614 -16.09 9.39 -5.47
C LEU A 614 -14.99 8.82 -4.56
N GLN A 615 -14.24 9.71 -3.90
CA GLN A 615 -13.19 9.31 -2.97
C GLN A 615 -13.75 8.49 -1.79
N ASP A 616 -13.32 7.23 -1.67
CA ASP A 616 -13.70 6.31 -0.58
C ASP A 616 -12.73 6.43 0.61
N ASP A 617 -12.78 7.57 1.31
CA ASP A 617 -12.01 7.82 2.53
C ASP A 617 -12.76 8.81 3.44
N TYR A 618 -12.27 9.00 4.67
CA TYR A 618 -12.89 9.86 5.69
C TYR A 618 -11.91 10.88 6.26
N GLY A 619 -12.43 12.03 6.69
CA GLY A 619 -11.69 13.05 7.42
C GLY A 619 -11.46 12.69 8.89
N ASN A 620 -10.98 13.67 9.66
CA ASN A 620 -10.81 13.56 11.12
C ASN A 620 -11.95 14.23 11.91
N LEU A 621 -12.77 15.04 11.23
CA LEU A 621 -13.84 15.84 11.83
C LEU A 621 -15.22 15.35 11.39
N SER A 622 -16.22 15.56 12.23
CA SER A 622 -17.63 15.35 11.89
C SER A 622 -18.17 16.53 11.10
N THR A 623 -19.30 16.35 10.41
CA THR A 623 -20.01 17.44 9.74
C THR A 623 -20.36 18.58 10.70
N LYS A 624 -20.77 18.25 11.94
CA LYS A 624 -21.05 19.23 12.99
C LYS A 624 -19.83 20.08 13.35
N ALA A 625 -18.67 19.46 13.55
CA ALA A 625 -17.44 20.19 13.88
C ALA A 625 -17.01 21.10 12.73
N MET A 626 -17.04 20.60 11.49
CA MET A 626 -16.67 21.40 10.31
C MET A 626 -17.60 22.60 10.12
N ARG A 627 -18.92 22.43 10.26
CA ARG A 627 -19.89 23.53 10.14
C ARG A 627 -19.70 24.64 11.17
N LYS A 628 -19.18 24.33 12.36
CA LYS A 628 -18.82 25.35 13.36
C LYS A 628 -17.51 26.09 13.04
N ILE A 629 -16.57 25.44 12.37
CA ILE A 629 -15.23 26.00 12.11
C ILE A 629 -15.20 26.77 10.78
N ILE A 630 -15.95 26.30 9.77
CA ILE A 630 -15.87 26.83 8.41
C ILE A 630 -16.17 28.34 8.27
N PRO A 631 -17.10 28.97 9.04
CA PRO A 631 -17.32 30.41 8.92
C PRO A 631 -16.05 31.20 9.24
N TYR A 632 -15.35 30.84 10.32
CA TYR A 632 -14.09 31.49 10.69
C TYR A 632 -12.96 31.25 9.70
N LEU A 633 -12.95 30.09 9.00
CA LEU A 633 -12.01 29.87 7.90
C LEU A 633 -12.34 30.75 6.69
N ILE A 634 -13.62 30.96 6.38
CA ILE A 634 -14.03 31.88 5.31
C ILE A 634 -13.58 33.30 5.66
N ASP A 635 -13.71 33.71 6.93
CA ASP A 635 -13.25 35.02 7.45
C ASP A 635 -11.72 35.24 7.43
N GLY A 636 -10.92 34.22 7.10
CA GLY A 636 -9.45 34.36 6.95
C GLY A 636 -8.62 33.86 8.11
N ASN A 637 -9.24 33.40 9.19
CA ASN A 637 -8.53 32.84 10.32
C ASN A 637 -7.80 31.55 9.92
N ASP A 638 -6.61 31.33 10.46
CA ASP A 638 -5.92 30.05 10.27
C ASP A 638 -6.70 28.91 10.96
N TYR A 639 -6.32 27.67 10.68
CA TYR A 639 -7.04 26.52 11.25
C TYR A 639 -7.02 26.46 12.79
N SER A 640 -5.94 26.91 13.42
CA SER A 640 -5.80 26.91 14.87
C SER A 640 -6.75 27.94 15.49
N GLU A 641 -6.74 29.15 14.97
CA GLU A 641 -7.59 30.26 15.39
C GLU A 641 -9.07 29.97 15.12
N ALA A 642 -9.42 29.49 13.92
CA ALA A 642 -10.77 29.09 13.57
C ALA A 642 -11.31 27.98 14.49
N CYS A 643 -10.46 27.04 14.91
CA CYS A 643 -10.84 26.04 15.91
C CYS A 643 -11.10 26.69 17.28
N ALA A 644 -10.23 27.60 17.73
CA ALA A 644 -10.40 28.27 19.01
C ALA A 644 -11.68 29.11 19.06
N LEU A 645 -11.96 29.88 18.01
CA LEU A 645 -13.20 30.66 17.84
C LEU A 645 -14.44 29.77 17.83
N ALA A 646 -14.34 28.58 17.22
CA ALA A 646 -15.40 27.56 17.24
C ALA A 646 -15.54 26.82 18.59
N GLY A 647 -14.72 27.15 19.60
CA GLY A 647 -14.72 26.54 20.92
C GLY A 647 -13.96 25.21 21.02
N TYR A 648 -12.99 24.96 20.14
CA TYR A 648 -12.20 23.74 20.09
C TYR A 648 -10.70 23.97 20.35
N ASN A 649 -10.12 23.13 21.20
CA ASN A 649 -8.65 23.08 21.37
C ASN A 649 -8.05 22.10 20.36
N HIS A 650 -7.52 22.62 19.24
CA HIS A 650 -6.95 21.79 18.18
C HIS A 650 -5.67 21.04 18.62
N SER A 651 -4.90 21.62 19.54
CA SER A 651 -3.59 21.15 19.96
C SER A 651 -3.65 20.06 21.04
N ASN A 652 -4.75 20.00 21.81
CA ASN A 652 -4.86 19.22 23.04
C ASN A 652 -3.68 19.44 24.01
N SER A 653 -2.99 20.59 23.92
CA SER A 653 -1.91 20.95 24.83
C SER A 653 -2.50 21.32 26.19
N LEU A 654 -1.84 20.85 27.24
CA LEU A 654 -2.14 21.22 28.63
C LEU A 654 -1.20 22.36 29.03
N THR A 655 -1.72 23.31 29.81
CA THR A 655 -0.86 24.31 30.46
C THR A 655 0.02 23.62 31.52
N LYS A 656 1.08 24.32 31.96
CA LYS A 656 1.98 23.80 33.01
C LYS A 656 1.21 23.51 34.29
N GLU A 657 0.32 24.42 34.70
CA GLU A 657 -0.53 24.26 35.88
C GLU A 657 -1.51 23.08 35.74
N GLU A 658 -2.16 22.92 34.58
CA GLU A 658 -3.03 21.77 34.31
C GLU A 658 -2.26 20.45 34.39
N ASN A 659 -1.02 20.41 33.89
CA ASN A 659 -0.20 19.21 33.91
C ASN A 659 0.33 18.88 35.31
N ASP A 660 0.66 19.88 36.11
CA ASP A 660 1.14 19.71 37.48
C ASP A 660 0.01 19.23 38.40
N ASN A 661 -1.20 19.77 38.23
CA ASN A 661 -2.39 19.43 39.03
C ASN A 661 -3.11 18.16 38.58
N ARG A 662 -2.72 17.55 37.45
CA ARG A 662 -3.39 16.35 36.92
C ARG A 662 -3.08 15.11 37.76
N GLU A 663 -4.13 14.38 38.12
CA GLU A 663 -3.99 13.04 38.69
C GLU A 663 -3.35 12.06 37.70
N ARG A 664 -2.25 11.42 38.14
CA ARG A 664 -1.49 10.47 37.32
C ARG A 664 -1.86 9.04 37.66
N LEU A 665 -1.78 8.19 36.65
CA LEU A 665 -2.00 6.76 36.83
C LEU A 665 -0.82 6.13 37.58
N ASN A 666 -1.11 5.12 38.40
CA ASN A 666 -0.07 4.35 39.09
C ASN A 666 0.67 3.39 38.14
N LYS A 667 -0.01 2.90 37.09
CA LYS A 667 0.53 1.96 36.09
C LYS A 667 0.02 2.33 34.69
N LEU A 668 0.78 1.97 33.67
CA LEU A 668 0.39 2.13 32.28
C LEU A 668 -0.70 1.12 31.87
N GLU A 669 -1.64 1.57 31.04
CA GLU A 669 -2.67 0.72 30.45
C GLU A 669 -2.24 0.12 29.12
N LEU A 670 -2.62 -1.15 28.92
CA LEU A 670 -2.46 -1.80 27.63
C LEU A 670 -3.38 -1.16 26.58
N LEU A 671 -2.83 -0.89 25.41
CA LEU A 671 -3.59 -0.45 24.25
C LEU A 671 -4.62 -1.51 23.85
N PRO A 672 -5.89 -1.12 23.60
CA PRO A 672 -6.89 -2.01 23.04
C PRO A 672 -6.46 -2.55 21.68
N LYS A 673 -6.98 -3.72 21.33
CA LYS A 673 -6.69 -4.35 20.03
C LYS A 673 -7.23 -3.52 18.87
N ASN A 674 -6.41 -3.34 17.84
CA ASN A 674 -6.70 -2.51 16.66
C ASN A 674 -6.96 -1.04 17.01
N SER A 675 -6.37 -0.55 18.11
CA SER A 675 -6.44 0.88 18.46
C SER A 675 -5.50 1.72 17.61
N LEU A 676 -4.48 1.08 17.02
CA LEU A 676 -3.55 1.70 16.09
C LEU A 676 -3.67 1.07 14.71
N ARG A 677 -3.41 1.86 13.65
CA ARG A 677 -3.42 1.39 12.26
C ARG A 677 -2.40 0.27 12.00
N ASN A 678 -1.26 0.28 12.72
CA ASN A 678 -0.20 -0.69 12.54
C ASN A 678 -0.12 -1.68 13.72
N PRO A 679 -0.40 -2.99 13.49
CA PRO A 679 -0.40 -3.98 14.57
C PRO A 679 1.00 -4.27 15.14
N VAL A 680 2.08 -4.03 14.40
CA VAL A 680 3.46 -4.18 14.90
C VAL A 680 3.73 -3.13 15.97
N VAL A 681 3.34 -1.88 15.71
CA VAL A 681 3.46 -0.76 16.65
C VAL A 681 2.67 -1.02 17.93
N GLU A 682 1.41 -1.44 17.80
CA GLU A 682 0.56 -1.79 18.95
C GLU A 682 1.19 -2.88 19.82
N LYS A 683 1.80 -3.92 19.20
CA LYS A 683 2.50 -4.98 19.93
C LYS A 683 3.71 -4.44 20.70
N ILE A 684 4.52 -3.57 20.09
CA ILE A 684 5.72 -2.99 20.72
C ILE A 684 5.33 -2.10 21.89
N LEU A 685 4.40 -1.16 21.70
CA LEU A 685 3.93 -0.28 22.77
C LEU A 685 3.29 -1.06 23.92
N ASN A 686 2.57 -2.14 23.64
CA ASN A 686 2.08 -3.04 24.69
C ASN A 686 3.20 -3.80 25.40
N GLN A 687 4.32 -4.13 24.75
CA GLN A 687 5.48 -4.66 25.47
C GLN A 687 6.17 -3.58 26.31
N MET A 688 6.25 -2.34 25.83
CA MET A 688 6.76 -1.21 26.61
C MET A 688 5.97 -1.02 27.90
N VAL A 689 4.63 -1.04 27.81
CA VAL A 689 3.73 -1.01 28.98
C VAL A 689 4.08 -2.09 29.99
N ASN A 690 4.30 -3.33 29.56
CA ASN A 690 4.65 -4.42 30.47
C ASN A 690 6.02 -4.22 31.12
N VAL A 691 7.02 -3.77 30.36
CA VAL A 691 8.37 -3.52 30.88
C VAL A 691 8.33 -2.41 31.93
N VAL A 692 7.72 -1.28 31.61
CA VAL A 692 7.62 -0.13 32.52
C VAL A 692 6.84 -0.50 33.78
N ASN A 693 5.68 -1.17 33.66
CA ASN A 693 4.90 -1.59 34.82
C ASN A 693 5.67 -2.57 35.72
N GLN A 694 6.44 -3.49 35.13
CA GLN A 694 7.27 -4.41 35.89
C GLN A 694 8.41 -3.69 36.60
N VAL A 695 9.03 -2.68 35.97
CA VAL A 695 10.05 -1.84 36.61
C VAL A 695 9.45 -1.11 37.81
N ILE A 696 8.28 -0.48 37.65
CA ILE A 696 7.55 0.21 38.74
C ILE A 696 7.29 -0.75 39.91
N GLU A 697 6.82 -1.96 39.61
CA GLU A 697 6.48 -2.97 40.61
C GLU A 697 7.70 -3.53 41.34
N THR A 698 8.84 -3.64 40.66
CA THR A 698 10.05 -4.29 41.20
C THR A 698 10.99 -3.31 41.90
N TYR A 699 11.13 -2.09 41.35
CA TYR A 699 12.14 -1.10 41.78
C TYR A 699 11.53 0.20 42.30
N GLY A 700 10.20 0.30 42.37
CA GLY A 700 9.52 1.57 42.61
C GLY A 700 9.45 2.43 41.34
N LYS A 701 8.74 3.57 41.44
CA LYS A 701 8.49 4.46 40.31
C LYS A 701 9.72 5.35 40.04
N PRO A 702 10.34 5.27 38.85
CA PRO A 702 11.42 6.19 38.47
C PRO A 702 10.99 7.67 38.45
N ASP A 703 11.94 8.56 38.69
CA ASP A 703 11.74 10.02 38.66
C ASP A 703 11.66 10.57 37.23
N GLU A 704 12.40 9.96 36.30
CA GLU A 704 12.45 10.36 34.88
C GLU A 704 12.50 9.15 33.95
N VAL A 705 11.87 9.28 32.77
CA VAL A 705 11.95 8.30 31.70
C VAL A 705 12.57 8.94 30.45
N ARG A 706 13.63 8.33 29.92
CA ARG A 706 14.31 8.75 28.69
C ARG A 706 14.09 7.70 27.59
N ILE A 707 13.68 8.13 26.40
CA ILE A 707 13.24 7.21 25.33
C ILE A 707 13.98 7.48 24.03
N GLU A 708 14.51 6.42 23.42
CA GLU A 708 14.92 6.39 22.02
C GLU A 708 13.99 5.45 21.24
N LEU A 709 13.65 5.84 20.01
CA LEU A 709 12.96 4.96 19.05
C LEU A 709 13.85 4.67 17.86
N ALA A 710 13.80 3.42 17.39
CA ALA A 710 14.45 2.99 16.15
C ALA A 710 13.97 3.81 14.94
N ARG A 711 14.85 3.96 13.94
CA ARG A 711 14.61 4.78 12.74
C ARG A 711 13.37 4.32 11.96
N GLU A 712 13.13 3.03 11.90
CA GLU A 712 11.97 2.41 11.24
C GLU A 712 10.66 2.77 11.94
N LEU A 713 10.65 2.95 13.27
CA LEU A 713 9.47 3.40 14.01
C LEU A 713 9.24 4.90 13.90
N LYS A 714 10.22 5.65 13.38
CA LYS A 714 10.14 7.08 13.12
C LYS A 714 9.80 7.40 11.67
N LYS A 715 9.54 6.41 10.82
CA LYS A 715 9.31 6.59 9.38
C LYS A 715 7.93 6.12 8.91
N SER A 716 7.39 6.82 7.91
CA SER A 716 6.12 6.51 7.26
C SER A 716 6.21 5.19 6.49
N ALA A 717 5.10 4.72 5.90
CA ALA A 717 5.15 3.55 5.03
C ALA A 717 6.05 3.78 3.81
N GLU A 718 5.89 4.92 3.16
CA GLU A 718 6.65 5.30 1.97
C GLU A 718 8.14 5.51 2.27
N GLU A 719 8.47 6.27 3.31
CA GLU A 719 9.85 6.53 3.72
C GLU A 719 10.60 5.26 4.13
N ARG A 720 9.88 4.27 4.70
CA ARG A 720 10.44 2.94 5.01
C ARG A 720 10.72 2.14 3.74
N ALA A 721 9.81 2.18 2.77
CA ALA A 721 9.99 1.52 1.48
C ALA A 721 11.20 2.09 0.72
N GLU A 722 11.30 3.42 0.64
CA GLU A 722 12.42 4.11 0.01
C GLU A 722 13.74 3.81 0.73
N MET A 723 13.75 3.85 2.07
CA MET A 723 14.94 3.52 2.86
C MET A 723 15.40 2.08 2.60
N THR A 724 14.48 1.11 2.60
CA THR A 724 14.81 -0.31 2.36
C THR A 724 15.37 -0.51 0.95
N LYS A 725 14.75 0.12 -0.05
CA LYS A 725 15.26 0.12 -1.43
C LYS A 725 16.67 0.70 -1.51
N GLY A 726 16.89 1.86 -0.90
CA GLY A 726 18.20 2.51 -0.87
C GLY A 726 19.28 1.70 -0.15
N ILE A 727 18.94 1.01 0.95
CA ILE A 727 19.86 0.10 1.65
C ILE A 727 20.25 -1.08 0.77
N ASN A 728 19.29 -1.71 0.10
CA ASN A 728 19.55 -2.86 -0.77
C ASN A 728 20.45 -2.47 -1.96
N GLU A 729 20.14 -1.35 -2.62
CA GLU A 729 20.95 -0.81 -3.71
C GLU A 729 22.37 -0.45 -3.24
N ALA A 730 22.50 0.16 -2.05
CA ALA A 730 23.80 0.48 -1.47
C ALA A 730 24.61 -0.74 -1.09
N THR A 731 23.96 -1.79 -0.59
CA THR A 731 24.64 -3.06 -0.22
C THR A 731 25.22 -3.71 -1.47
N ARG A 732 24.42 -3.90 -2.52
CA ARG A 732 24.87 -4.43 -3.81
C ARG A 732 26.02 -3.62 -4.39
N ARG A 733 25.87 -2.29 -4.46
CA ARG A 733 26.92 -1.39 -4.96
C ARG A 733 28.23 -1.53 -4.18
N ASN A 734 28.15 -1.60 -2.85
CA ASN A 734 29.34 -1.71 -2.01
C ASN A 734 30.04 -3.07 -2.20
N GLU A 735 29.28 -4.17 -2.38
CA GLU A 735 29.85 -5.49 -2.69
C GLU A 735 30.57 -5.49 -4.04
N ASP A 736 29.96 -4.89 -5.07
CA ASP A 736 30.59 -4.76 -6.38
C ASP A 736 31.87 -3.91 -6.31
N ILE A 737 31.86 -2.82 -5.55
CA ILE A 737 33.05 -2.00 -5.31
C ILE A 737 34.14 -2.76 -4.56
N LYS A 738 33.80 -3.56 -3.54
CA LYS A 738 34.80 -4.40 -2.85
C LYS A 738 35.51 -5.35 -3.82
N LYS A 739 34.77 -5.96 -4.75
CA LYS A 739 35.35 -6.81 -5.80
C LYS A 739 36.26 -6.01 -6.73
N LEU A 740 35.87 -4.79 -7.12
CA LEU A 740 36.69 -3.90 -7.94
C LEU A 740 37.98 -3.46 -7.23
N ILE A 741 37.90 -3.06 -5.97
CA ILE A 741 39.07 -2.67 -5.17
C ILE A 741 40.05 -3.84 -5.08
N THR A 742 39.55 -5.03 -4.76
CA THR A 742 40.38 -6.25 -4.67
C THR A 742 41.07 -6.54 -6.01
N LYS A 743 40.32 -6.47 -7.12
CA LYS A 743 40.83 -6.76 -8.47
C LYS A 743 41.84 -5.72 -8.97
N ASN A 744 41.55 -4.42 -8.79
CA ASN A 744 42.24 -3.33 -9.47
C ASN A 744 43.36 -2.67 -8.63
N PHE A 745 43.33 -2.86 -7.31
CA PHE A 745 44.28 -2.29 -6.35
C PHE A 745 44.97 -3.33 -5.47
N GLY A 746 44.59 -4.62 -5.56
CA GLY A 746 45.22 -5.70 -4.82
C GLY A 746 44.99 -5.66 -3.30
N ILE A 747 44.02 -4.87 -2.82
CA ILE A 747 43.71 -4.76 -1.39
C ILE A 747 42.81 -5.93 -0.97
N PRO A 748 43.29 -6.86 -0.11
CA PRO A 748 42.47 -7.97 0.37
C PRO A 748 41.42 -7.47 1.38
N ASN A 749 40.22 -8.06 1.32
CA ASN A 749 39.10 -7.78 2.22
C ASN A 749 38.82 -6.28 2.47
N PRO A 750 38.48 -5.49 1.43
CA PRO A 750 38.33 -4.04 1.58
C PRO A 750 37.30 -3.64 2.66
N THR A 751 37.70 -2.71 3.52
CA THR A 751 36.89 -2.19 4.61
C THR A 751 35.83 -1.21 4.11
N LYS A 752 34.92 -0.79 5.01
CA LYS A 752 33.95 0.26 4.70
C LYS A 752 34.63 1.58 4.30
N ASN A 753 35.75 1.92 4.93
CA ASN A 753 36.49 3.14 4.60
C ASN A 753 37.15 3.03 3.23
N ASP A 754 37.61 1.84 2.83
CA ASP A 754 38.19 1.62 1.50
C ASP A 754 37.15 1.82 0.39
N VAL A 755 35.95 1.28 0.60
CA VAL A 755 34.80 1.51 -0.30
C VAL A 755 34.46 3.01 -0.36
N VAL A 756 34.48 3.72 0.76
CA VAL A 756 34.24 5.18 0.79
C VAL A 756 35.34 5.93 0.03
N ARG A 757 36.62 5.61 0.23
CA ARG A 757 37.75 6.22 -0.49
C ARG A 757 37.60 6.05 -1.99
N TYR A 758 37.36 4.82 -2.44
CA TYR A 758 37.16 4.53 -3.86
C TYR A 758 35.99 5.33 -4.46
N ARG A 759 34.85 5.37 -3.76
CA ARG A 759 33.69 6.14 -4.21
C ARG A 759 33.95 7.64 -4.30
N LEU A 760 34.64 8.20 -3.31
CA LEU A 760 35.01 9.63 -3.32
C LEU A 760 36.05 9.93 -4.42
N TRP A 761 36.93 8.98 -4.74
CA TRP A 761 37.88 9.11 -5.84
C TRP A 761 37.18 9.12 -7.20
N GLU A 762 36.23 8.20 -7.41
CA GLU A 762 35.40 8.16 -8.63
C GLU A 762 34.57 9.45 -8.81
N GLU A 763 34.09 10.08 -7.72
CA GLU A 763 33.42 11.39 -7.81
C GLU A 763 34.33 12.47 -8.45
N LEU A 764 35.65 12.37 -8.30
CA LEU A 764 36.64 13.33 -8.83
C LEU A 764 37.02 13.06 -10.29
N ALA A 765 36.46 12.04 -10.96
CA ALA A 765 36.76 11.73 -12.36
C ALA A 765 36.58 12.92 -13.32
N PRO A 766 35.53 13.78 -13.22
CA PRO A 766 35.38 14.96 -14.07
C PRO A 766 36.50 15.99 -13.90
N LEU A 767 37.18 15.99 -12.75
CA LEU A 767 38.34 16.84 -12.47
C LEU A 767 39.67 16.13 -12.77
N ALA A 768 39.65 15.04 -13.55
CA ALA A 768 40.80 14.18 -13.79
C ALA A 768 41.46 13.68 -12.48
N TYR A 769 40.63 13.32 -11.49
CA TYR A 769 41.04 12.82 -10.17
C TYR A 769 41.87 13.81 -9.35
N LYS A 770 41.68 15.11 -9.57
CA LYS A 770 42.27 16.19 -8.77
C LYS A 770 41.41 16.44 -7.52
N ASP A 771 42.07 16.72 -6.39
CA ASP A 771 41.37 17.05 -5.15
C ASP A 771 40.64 18.40 -5.26
N VAL A 772 39.53 18.53 -4.53
CA VAL A 772 38.65 19.71 -4.65
C VAL A 772 39.32 20.97 -4.08
N PHE A 773 40.17 20.84 -3.06
CA PHE A 773 40.75 21.98 -2.36
C PHE A 773 41.91 22.59 -3.16
N THR A 774 42.94 21.79 -3.46
CA THR A 774 44.20 22.29 -4.05
C THR A 774 44.32 22.04 -5.55
N GLY A 775 43.42 21.25 -6.15
CA GLY A 775 43.51 20.89 -7.57
C GLY A 775 44.69 19.96 -7.90
N ARG A 776 45.31 19.35 -6.87
CA ARG A 776 46.45 18.44 -7.02
C ARG A 776 45.92 17.05 -7.37
N GLN A 777 46.58 16.39 -8.32
CA GLN A 777 46.16 15.06 -8.79
C GLN A 777 46.38 13.99 -7.72
N ILE A 778 45.33 13.23 -7.41
CA ILE A 778 45.41 12.02 -6.58
C ILE A 778 45.75 10.84 -7.50
N LYS A 779 47.00 10.37 -7.42
CA LYS A 779 47.45 9.21 -8.19
C LYS A 779 46.75 7.94 -7.69
N LYS A 780 46.53 6.99 -8.61
CA LYS A 780 45.84 5.72 -8.33
C LYS A 780 46.52 4.95 -7.19
N GLU A 781 47.84 4.98 -7.14
CA GLU A 781 48.66 4.27 -6.15
C GLU A 781 48.56 4.90 -4.75
N ASP A 782 48.30 6.21 -4.67
CA ASP A 782 48.24 6.94 -3.41
C ASP A 782 46.86 6.83 -2.73
N LEU A 783 45.82 6.34 -3.41
CA LEU A 783 44.44 6.29 -2.91
C LEU A 783 44.29 5.53 -1.57
N PHE A 784 44.98 4.41 -1.44
CA PHE A 784 44.98 3.57 -0.22
C PHE A 784 46.24 3.76 0.62
N SER A 785 46.89 4.94 0.54
CA SER A 785 48.06 5.29 1.35
C SER A 785 47.70 6.20 2.54
N SER A 786 48.68 6.46 3.41
CA SER A 786 48.56 7.43 4.50
C SER A 786 48.59 8.89 4.03
N LYS A 787 48.86 9.15 2.74
CA LYS A 787 48.96 10.50 2.16
C LYS A 787 47.59 11.12 1.90
N ILE A 788 46.56 10.29 1.71
CA ILE A 788 45.19 10.71 1.38
C ILE A 788 44.27 10.41 2.56
N ASP A 789 43.55 11.42 3.02
CA ASP A 789 42.54 11.31 4.07
C ASP A 789 41.12 11.43 3.48
N ILE A 790 40.17 10.72 4.11
CA ILE A 790 38.75 11.04 3.94
C ILE A 790 38.50 12.26 4.82
N GLU A 791 38.18 13.38 4.19
CA GLU A 791 37.96 14.64 4.88
C GLU A 791 36.48 15.01 4.97
N HIS A 792 36.05 15.54 6.11
CA HIS A 792 34.72 16.09 6.31
C HIS A 792 34.64 17.52 5.77
N ILE A 793 33.81 17.74 4.75
CA ILE A 793 33.63 19.03 4.07
C ILE A 793 33.26 20.12 5.08
N ILE A 794 32.22 19.85 5.88
CA ILE A 794 31.91 20.58 7.10
C ILE A 794 32.32 19.69 8.28
N PRO A 795 33.11 20.18 9.24
CA PRO A 795 33.56 19.37 10.37
C PRO A 795 32.43 18.60 11.04
N LYS A 796 32.62 17.29 11.29
CA LYS A 796 31.63 16.42 11.97
C LYS A 796 31.19 17.03 13.32
N ALA A 797 32.10 17.74 13.99
CA ALA A 797 31.83 18.43 15.24
C ALA A 797 30.83 19.60 15.10
N LEU A 798 30.60 20.16 13.92
CA LEU A 798 29.67 21.29 13.74
C LEU A 798 28.30 20.84 13.22
N LEU A 799 28.27 19.86 12.31
CA LEU A 799 27.04 19.47 11.61
C LEU A 799 26.49 18.08 12.00
N PHE A 800 27.22 17.29 12.80
CA PHE A 800 26.87 15.89 13.15
C PHE A 800 26.60 14.98 11.95
N ASP A 801 27.13 15.34 10.79
CA ASP A 801 26.86 14.65 9.54
C ASP A 801 28.08 13.85 9.09
N ASP A 802 28.00 12.53 9.26
CA ASP A 802 28.98 11.57 8.74
C ASP A 802 28.57 10.96 7.38
N SER A 803 27.54 11.52 6.73
CA SER A 803 27.07 11.04 5.45
C SER A 803 28.12 11.21 4.35
N PHE A 804 28.00 10.37 3.32
CA PHE A 804 28.85 10.45 2.13
C PHE A 804 28.81 11.83 1.45
N SER A 805 27.69 12.56 1.59
CA SER A 805 27.54 13.92 1.05
C SER A 805 28.35 14.98 1.79
N ASN A 806 28.87 14.68 2.99
CA ASN A 806 29.73 15.57 3.76
C ASN A 806 31.20 15.10 3.78
N LYS A 807 31.58 14.17 2.90
CA LYS A 807 32.95 13.64 2.82
C LYS A 807 33.58 13.94 1.47
N THR A 808 34.88 14.17 1.42
CA THR A 808 35.68 14.27 0.18
C THR A 808 37.06 13.65 0.41
N LEU A 809 37.89 13.56 -0.63
CA LEU A 809 39.30 13.23 -0.47
C LEU A 809 40.15 14.50 -0.40
N ALA A 810 41.14 14.50 0.48
CA ALA A 810 42.14 15.55 0.59
C ALA A 810 43.51 14.95 0.87
N PHE A 811 44.57 15.66 0.48
CA PHE A 811 45.90 15.36 0.98
C PHE A 811 45.95 15.61 2.49
N ARG A 812 46.66 14.74 3.21
CA ARG A 812 46.77 14.80 4.68
C ARG A 812 47.24 16.17 5.18
N GLU A 813 48.19 16.80 4.47
CA GLU A 813 48.67 18.15 4.78
C GLU A 813 47.55 19.20 4.68
N THR A 814 46.71 19.12 3.64
CA THR A 814 45.58 20.02 3.42
C THR A 814 44.51 19.80 4.48
N ASN A 815 44.21 18.55 4.80
CA ASN A 815 43.26 18.18 5.85
C ASN A 815 43.67 18.74 7.22
N LEU A 816 44.93 18.53 7.61
CA LEU A 816 45.47 19.05 8.87
C LEU A 816 45.43 20.59 8.94
N LYS A 817 45.66 21.29 7.81
CA LYS A 817 45.56 22.76 7.74
C LYS A 817 44.12 23.26 7.80
N LYS A 818 43.15 22.55 7.21
CA LYS A 818 41.73 22.91 7.27
C LYS A 818 41.21 22.89 8.71
N ALA A 819 41.59 21.85 9.48
CA ALA A 819 41.18 21.66 10.86
C ALA A 819 39.65 21.78 11.02
N ASP A 820 39.17 22.50 12.05
CA ASP A 820 37.74 22.63 12.37
C ASP A 820 37.00 23.72 11.54
N ARG A 821 37.49 24.04 10.33
CA ARG A 821 36.85 25.03 9.43
C ARG A 821 36.02 24.35 8.35
N THR A 822 34.97 25.04 7.87
CA THR A 822 34.23 24.62 6.66
C THR A 822 35.14 24.64 5.43
N ALA A 823 34.89 23.77 4.45
CA ALA A 823 35.63 23.76 3.18
C ALA A 823 35.71 25.15 2.53
N TYR A 824 34.57 25.85 2.40
CA TYR A 824 34.52 27.20 1.85
C TYR A 824 35.37 28.18 2.68
N GLY A 825 35.13 28.25 4.00
CA GLY A 825 35.88 29.16 4.88
C GLY A 825 37.39 28.90 4.93
N PHE A 826 37.83 27.65 4.75
CA PHE A 826 39.25 27.32 4.62
C PHE A 826 39.86 27.88 3.32
N ILE A 827 39.18 27.71 2.18
CA ILE A 827 39.66 28.26 0.92
C ILE A 827 39.61 29.79 0.92
N GLU A 828 38.54 30.38 1.46
CA GLU A 828 38.39 31.83 1.62
C GLU A 828 39.51 32.43 2.50
N SER A 829 39.94 31.74 3.55
CA SER A 829 40.96 32.25 4.48
C SER A 829 42.40 32.03 4.00
N ASP A 830 42.72 30.83 3.50
CA ASP A 830 44.11 30.40 3.25
C ASP A 830 44.49 30.46 1.76
N TYR A 831 43.49 30.49 0.86
CA TYR A 831 43.65 30.37 -0.59
C TYR A 831 42.77 31.36 -1.36
N ASN A 832 42.46 32.53 -0.78
CA ASN A 832 41.48 33.49 -1.30
C ASN A 832 41.67 33.85 -2.78
N ALA A 833 42.92 33.97 -3.24
CA ALA A 833 43.28 34.26 -4.64
C ALA A 833 42.82 33.17 -5.64
N THR A 834 42.40 31.99 -5.17
CA THR A 834 41.93 30.85 -5.97
C THR A 834 40.52 30.39 -5.59
N LEU A 835 39.75 31.25 -4.91
CA LEU A 835 38.40 30.94 -4.46
C LEU A 835 37.44 30.68 -5.63
N ASP A 836 37.53 31.47 -6.71
CA ASP A 836 36.72 31.27 -7.92
C ASP A 836 37.03 29.93 -8.59
N ASP A 837 38.31 29.54 -8.66
CA ASP A 837 38.72 28.23 -9.19
C ASP A 837 38.15 27.08 -8.35
N TYR A 838 38.10 27.23 -7.02
CA TYR A 838 37.47 26.26 -6.13
C TYR A 838 35.96 26.15 -6.40
N ILE A 839 35.27 27.29 -6.51
CA ILE A 839 33.84 27.31 -6.85
C ILE A 839 33.60 26.63 -8.20
N GLN A 840 34.41 26.92 -9.20
CA GLN A 840 34.30 26.31 -10.52
C GLN A 840 34.55 24.80 -10.48
N ARG A 841 35.53 24.31 -9.70
CA ARG A 841 35.74 22.87 -9.47
C ARG A 841 34.50 22.22 -8.84
N VAL A 842 33.91 22.85 -7.82
CA VAL A 842 32.70 22.35 -7.16
C VAL A 842 31.50 22.33 -8.12
N GLU A 843 31.31 23.37 -8.92
CA GLU A 843 30.23 23.42 -9.91
C GLU A 843 30.43 22.42 -11.05
N THR A 844 31.68 22.19 -11.48
CA THR A 844 32.02 21.16 -12.49
C THR A 844 31.61 19.78 -12.01
N LEU A 845 31.86 19.47 -10.73
CA LEU A 845 31.43 18.21 -10.13
C LEU A 845 29.90 18.08 -10.06
N TYR A 846 29.16 19.19 -9.90
CA TYR A 846 27.70 19.18 -9.80
C TYR A 846 26.99 19.20 -11.16
N ASN A 847 27.54 19.94 -12.13
CA ASN A 847 27.07 20.11 -13.50
C ASN A 847 25.54 20.17 -13.64
N ASN A 848 24.90 21.19 -13.05
CA ASN A 848 23.44 21.39 -13.10
C ASN A 848 22.60 20.13 -12.76
N ALA A 849 22.99 19.43 -11.69
CA ALA A 849 22.40 18.17 -11.22
C ALA A 849 22.63 16.94 -12.11
N LYS A 850 23.47 17.05 -13.15
CA LYS A 850 23.90 15.94 -14.02
C LYS A 850 25.33 15.47 -13.74
N GLY A 851 26.04 16.10 -12.80
CA GLY A 851 27.40 15.77 -12.41
C GLY A 851 27.51 14.60 -11.43
N THR A 852 28.71 14.34 -10.94
CA THR A 852 29.03 13.22 -10.04
C THR A 852 28.61 13.47 -8.59
N ILE A 853 28.48 14.72 -8.16
CA ILE A 853 28.05 15.07 -6.79
C ILE A 853 26.60 15.55 -6.73
N SER A 854 25.93 15.24 -5.62
CA SER A 854 24.56 15.71 -5.35
C SER A 854 24.49 17.21 -5.07
N LYS A 855 23.32 17.82 -5.28
CA LYS A 855 23.01 19.22 -4.89
C LYS A 855 23.33 19.49 -3.41
N GLY A 856 23.03 18.53 -2.53
CA GLY A 856 23.33 18.63 -1.11
C GLY A 856 24.83 18.71 -0.81
N LYS A 857 25.65 17.95 -1.53
CA LYS A 857 27.12 17.97 -1.39
C LYS A 857 27.71 19.27 -1.93
N ARG A 858 27.24 19.74 -3.09
CA ARG A 858 27.60 21.06 -3.65
C ARG A 858 27.31 22.18 -2.66
N ASN A 859 26.11 22.19 -2.08
CA ASN A 859 25.74 23.20 -1.11
C ASN A 859 26.63 23.18 0.13
N LYS A 860 27.05 22.00 0.62
CA LYS A 860 27.99 21.90 1.76
C LYS A 860 29.40 22.38 1.44
N LEU A 861 29.89 22.08 0.24
CA LEU A 861 31.20 22.55 -0.23
C LEU A 861 31.26 24.08 -0.33
N LEU A 862 30.16 24.71 -0.69
CA LEU A 862 30.04 26.17 -0.83
C LEU A 862 29.43 26.86 0.41
N MET A 863 29.25 26.13 1.51
CA MET A 863 28.65 26.68 2.72
C MET A 863 29.71 27.39 3.56
N ALA A 864 29.60 28.72 3.65
CA ALA A 864 30.34 29.50 4.62
C ALA A 864 29.91 29.17 6.06
N GLN A 865 30.83 29.27 7.01
CA GLN A 865 30.58 28.93 8.42
C GLN A 865 29.40 29.74 9.03
N LYS A 866 29.26 31.02 8.65
CA LYS A 866 28.16 31.91 9.06
C LYS A 866 26.76 31.46 8.58
N ASN A 867 26.68 30.53 7.64
CA ASN A 867 25.44 30.03 7.04
C ASN A 867 25.06 28.62 7.53
N LEU A 868 25.79 28.07 8.51
CA LEU A 868 25.46 26.79 9.11
C LEU A 868 24.13 26.91 9.89
N PRO A 869 23.19 25.97 9.71
CA PRO A 869 21.89 26.02 10.39
C PRO A 869 22.02 25.65 11.87
N ASP A 870 21.41 26.46 12.75
CA ASP A 870 21.30 26.14 14.18
C ASP A 870 20.18 25.11 14.45
N GLY A 871 20.31 24.32 15.52
CA GLY A 871 19.24 23.44 16.01
C GLY A 871 18.90 22.22 15.15
N PHE A 872 19.85 21.70 14.36
CA PHE A 872 19.61 20.54 13.48
C PHE A 872 19.07 19.30 14.23
N ILE A 873 19.59 19.00 15.43
CA ILE A 873 19.17 17.83 16.21
C ILE A 873 17.77 18.04 16.81
N GLU A 874 17.45 19.26 17.27
CA GLU A 874 16.11 19.62 17.73
C GLU A 874 15.06 19.53 16.62
N ARG A 875 15.40 19.91 15.38
CA ARG A 875 14.53 19.70 14.22
C ARG A 875 14.26 18.20 14.00
N ASP A 876 15.27 17.35 14.13
CA ASP A 876 15.13 15.89 14.01
C ASP A 876 14.31 15.27 15.15
N LEU A 877 14.44 15.80 16.37
CA LEU A 877 13.62 15.43 17.54
C LEU A 877 12.17 15.90 17.39
N ARG A 878 11.93 17.11 16.86
CA ARG A 878 10.60 17.66 16.58
C ARG A 878 9.91 16.92 15.43
N ASN A 879 10.68 16.44 14.45
CA ASN A 879 10.24 15.57 13.36
C ASN A 879 9.97 14.11 13.80
N SER A 880 10.07 13.79 15.09
CA SER A 880 9.74 12.45 15.59
C SER A 880 8.25 12.13 15.33
N GLN A 881 8.03 11.10 14.52
CA GLN A 881 6.72 10.74 13.99
C GLN A 881 5.73 10.22 15.04
N TYR A 882 4.48 10.06 14.62
CA TYR A 882 3.30 9.59 15.38
C TYR A 882 3.57 8.57 16.50
N ILE A 883 4.46 7.59 16.28
CA ILE A 883 4.76 6.52 17.23
C ILE A 883 5.51 7.05 18.46
N ALA A 884 6.49 7.94 18.26
CA ALA A 884 7.24 8.57 19.35
C ALA A 884 6.31 9.44 20.21
N LYS A 885 5.47 10.25 19.54
CA LYS A 885 4.43 11.06 20.20
C LYS A 885 3.47 10.19 21.00
N LYS A 886 3.06 9.03 20.46
CA LYS A 886 2.16 8.11 21.15
C LYS A 886 2.82 7.42 22.35
N ALA A 887 4.06 6.98 22.22
CA ALA A 887 4.82 6.37 23.33
C ALA A 887 5.02 7.37 24.47
N LYS A 888 5.48 8.59 24.15
CA LYS A 888 5.63 9.71 25.09
C LYS A 888 4.30 10.01 25.79
N SER A 889 3.23 10.24 25.02
CA SER A 889 1.88 10.49 25.54
C SER A 889 1.36 9.38 26.47
N MET A 890 1.73 8.11 26.23
CA MET A 890 1.38 7.02 27.14
C MET A 890 2.14 7.11 28.46
N ILE A 891 3.46 7.34 28.41
CA ILE A 891 4.34 7.40 29.58
C ILE A 891 4.04 8.64 30.44
N GLU A 892 3.72 9.79 29.83
CA GLU A 892 3.30 11.02 30.52
C GLU A 892 2.02 10.85 31.34
N LYS A 893 1.21 9.81 31.11
CA LYS A 893 0.06 9.50 31.98
C LYS A 893 0.48 9.01 33.37
N VAL A 894 1.72 8.52 33.50
CA VAL A 894 2.27 7.95 34.73
C VAL A 894 3.41 8.81 35.27
N PHE A 895 4.28 9.35 34.43
CA PHE A 895 5.50 10.06 34.81
C PHE A 895 5.44 11.57 34.55
N ASN A 896 6.18 12.36 35.34
CA ASN A 896 6.24 13.83 35.22
C ASN A 896 7.23 14.27 34.14
N ASP A 897 8.42 13.65 34.11
CA ASP A 897 9.52 14.04 33.22
C ASP A 897 9.80 12.91 32.22
N VAL A 898 9.47 13.17 30.95
CA VAL A 898 9.64 12.22 29.85
C VAL A 898 10.41 12.89 28.71
N ASN A 899 11.65 12.48 28.53
CA ASN A 899 12.56 13.04 27.54
C ASN A 899 12.77 12.08 26.37
N VAL A 900 12.88 12.64 25.17
CA VAL A 900 13.10 11.88 23.93
C VAL A 900 14.47 12.23 23.38
N THR A 901 15.23 11.22 22.99
CA THR A 901 16.56 11.38 22.37
C THR A 901 16.60 10.83 20.94
N SER A 902 17.66 11.15 20.22
CA SER A 902 17.92 10.68 18.86
C SER A 902 19.09 9.70 18.85
N GLY A 903 19.07 8.78 17.88
CA GLY A 903 20.14 7.81 17.73
C GLY A 903 21.48 8.42 17.35
N SER A 904 21.50 9.61 16.72
CA SER A 904 22.75 10.33 16.43
C SER A 904 23.46 10.78 17.70
N ILE A 905 22.70 11.23 18.71
CA ILE A 905 23.25 11.60 20.02
C ILE A 905 23.79 10.35 20.73
N THR A 906 23.00 9.28 20.80
CA THR A 906 23.41 8.06 21.52
C THR A 906 24.54 7.32 20.80
N ASP A 907 24.62 7.38 19.46
CA ASP A 907 25.77 6.90 18.69
C ASP A 907 27.05 7.67 19.08
N ARG A 908 26.98 9.00 19.17
CA ARG A 908 28.13 9.85 19.56
C ARG A 908 28.59 9.57 20.99
N LEU A 909 27.65 9.48 21.93
CA LEU A 909 27.97 9.18 23.34
C LEU A 909 28.60 7.78 23.48
N ARG A 910 28.09 6.76 22.77
CA ARG A 910 28.70 5.41 22.77
C ARG A 910 30.11 5.40 22.19
N GLU A 911 30.39 6.24 21.19
CA GLU A 911 31.74 6.41 20.61
C GLU A 911 32.70 7.01 21.65
N ASP A 912 32.30 8.11 22.30
CA ASP A 912 33.15 8.83 23.25
C ASP A 912 33.33 8.05 24.57
N TRP A 913 32.32 7.31 25.02
CA TRP A 913 32.35 6.41 26.19
C TRP A 913 32.92 5.01 25.91
N ASP A 914 33.37 4.76 24.67
CA ASP A 914 34.02 3.52 24.23
C ASP A 914 33.20 2.23 24.48
N LEU A 915 31.89 2.30 24.21
CA LEU A 915 30.97 1.17 24.34
C LEU A 915 30.80 0.35 23.05
N ILE A 916 31.23 0.87 21.89
CA ILE A 916 30.96 0.28 20.56
C ILE A 916 31.43 -1.17 20.45
N ASN A 917 32.61 -1.49 21.00
CA ASN A 917 33.24 -2.80 20.85
C ASN A 917 32.87 -3.80 21.96
N VAL A 918 32.20 -3.37 23.03
CA VAL A 918 31.86 -4.21 24.19
C VAL A 918 31.11 -5.47 23.77
N MET A 919 30.13 -5.34 22.86
CA MET A 919 29.36 -6.49 22.36
C MET A 919 30.22 -7.51 21.60
N LYS A 920 31.21 -7.04 20.84
CA LYS A 920 32.12 -7.90 20.09
C LYS A 920 33.06 -8.65 21.04
N GLU A 921 33.64 -7.94 22.01
CA GLU A 921 34.52 -8.51 23.02
C GLU A 921 33.85 -9.60 23.85
N LEU A 922 32.62 -9.36 24.32
CA LEU A 922 31.86 -10.32 25.12
C LEU A 922 31.53 -11.61 24.34
N ASN A 923 31.41 -11.53 23.01
CA ASN A 923 31.08 -12.68 22.18
C ASN A 923 32.30 -13.38 21.59
N PHE A 924 33.45 -12.71 21.51
CA PHE A 924 34.65 -13.25 20.85
C PHE A 924 35.10 -14.62 21.37
N PRO A 925 35.21 -14.87 22.70
CA PRO A 925 35.62 -16.18 23.21
C PRO A 925 34.64 -17.30 22.81
N LYS A 926 33.33 -17.00 22.84
CA LYS A 926 32.28 -17.95 22.48
C LYS A 926 32.34 -18.35 21.00
N TYR A 927 32.46 -17.37 20.10
CA TYR A 927 32.53 -17.64 18.66
C TYR A 927 33.81 -18.37 18.29
N LYS A 928 34.93 -18.03 18.92
CA LYS A 928 36.21 -18.73 18.76
C LYS A 928 36.12 -20.21 19.17
N ALA A 929 35.52 -20.49 20.32
CA ALA A 929 35.30 -21.87 20.78
C ALA A 929 34.38 -22.69 19.85
N LEU A 930 33.49 -22.03 19.10
CA LEU A 930 32.60 -22.66 18.11
C LEU A 930 33.23 -22.79 16.72
N GLY A 931 34.48 -22.34 16.53
CA GLY A 931 35.13 -22.33 15.21
C GLY A 931 34.52 -21.34 14.22
N LEU A 932 33.81 -20.31 14.71
CA LEU A 932 33.16 -19.26 13.91
C LEU A 932 34.00 -17.98 13.82
N THR A 933 35.32 -18.15 13.82
CA THR A 933 36.30 -17.08 13.67
C THR A 933 37.25 -17.41 12.53
N GLU A 934 37.63 -16.40 11.76
CA GLU A 934 38.56 -16.54 10.65
C GLU A 934 39.70 -15.53 10.77
N ILE A 935 40.84 -15.88 10.18
CA ILE A 935 41.98 -14.97 10.06
C ILE A 935 41.81 -14.18 8.77
N GLU A 936 41.44 -12.92 8.90
CA GLU A 936 41.41 -11.99 7.77
C GLU A 936 42.76 -11.29 7.63
N GLU A 937 43.29 -11.28 6.42
CA GLU A 937 44.34 -10.35 6.02
C GLU A 937 43.71 -8.99 5.69
N ARG A 938 44.11 -7.96 6.43
CA ARG A 938 43.65 -6.58 6.25
C ARG A 938 44.83 -5.67 6.00
N TYR A 939 44.70 -4.76 5.03
CA TYR A 939 45.72 -3.76 4.76
C TYR A 939 45.65 -2.63 5.81
N ASP A 940 46.72 -2.43 6.57
CA ASP A 940 46.86 -1.31 7.50
C ASP A 940 47.43 -0.11 6.75
N ILE A 941 46.58 0.90 6.51
CA ILE A 941 46.94 2.11 5.78
C ILE A 941 47.98 2.95 6.54
N GLY A 942 47.99 2.90 7.88
CA GLY A 942 48.92 3.69 8.69
C GLY A 942 50.34 3.10 8.69
N GLN A 943 50.46 1.79 8.51
CA GLN A 943 51.74 1.08 8.47
C GLN A 943 52.12 0.60 7.05
N GLU A 944 51.23 0.79 6.08
CA GLU A 944 51.33 0.33 4.68
C GLU A 944 51.70 -1.15 4.56
N LYS A 945 51.13 -1.99 5.44
CA LYS A 945 51.40 -3.43 5.53
C LYS A 945 50.14 -4.24 5.78
N THR A 946 50.12 -5.46 5.30
CA THR A 946 49.05 -6.42 5.60
C THR A 946 49.21 -6.96 7.02
N LYS A 947 48.15 -6.84 7.81
CA LYS A 947 48.05 -7.39 9.17
C LYS A 947 47.02 -8.53 9.19
N LYS A 948 47.38 -9.63 9.85
CA LYS A 948 46.45 -10.72 10.16
C LYS A 948 45.65 -10.36 11.40
N VAL A 949 44.33 -10.34 11.28
CA VAL A 949 43.40 -10.06 12.38
C VAL A 949 42.41 -11.21 12.48
N GLU A 950 42.32 -11.81 13.66
CA GLU A 950 41.27 -12.79 13.94
C GLU A 950 39.94 -12.07 14.15
N VAL A 951 38.94 -12.43 13.36
CA VAL A 951 37.62 -11.81 13.39
C VAL A 951 36.52 -12.85 13.50
N ILE A 952 35.37 -12.43 14.01
CA ILE A 952 34.15 -13.23 13.99
C ILE A 952 33.53 -13.09 12.60
N THR A 953 33.29 -14.21 11.93
CA THR A 953 32.67 -14.24 10.59
C THR A 953 31.29 -13.57 10.62
N ASP A 954 31.03 -12.69 9.66
CA ASP A 954 29.79 -11.93 9.50
C ASP A 954 29.30 -11.15 10.75
N TRP A 955 30.23 -10.69 11.60
CA TRP A 955 29.87 -10.03 12.84
C TRP A 955 29.20 -8.67 12.67
N THR A 956 28.06 -8.52 13.33
CA THR A 956 27.42 -7.25 13.64
C THR A 956 26.97 -7.24 15.10
N LYS A 957 26.87 -6.07 15.73
CA LYS A 957 26.29 -5.99 17.09
C LYS A 957 24.85 -6.53 17.18
N ARG A 958 24.14 -6.62 16.04
CA ARG A 958 22.76 -7.14 15.94
C ARG A 958 22.66 -8.65 16.07
N ASN A 959 23.77 -9.39 15.99
CA ASN A 959 23.81 -10.84 16.22
C ASN A 959 23.51 -11.22 17.68
N ASP A 960 23.59 -10.27 18.61
CA ASP A 960 23.29 -10.48 20.04
C ASP A 960 22.28 -9.44 20.53
N HIS A 961 21.13 -9.88 21.05
CA HIS A 961 20.05 -8.98 21.50
C HIS A 961 20.46 -8.06 22.65
N ARG A 962 21.52 -8.36 23.42
CA ARG A 962 21.98 -7.53 24.54
C ARG A 962 22.42 -6.12 24.13
N HIS A 963 22.70 -5.88 22.84
CA HIS A 963 23.00 -4.52 22.35
C HIS A 963 21.87 -3.52 22.61
N HIS A 964 20.60 -3.95 22.66
CA HIS A 964 19.49 -3.07 23.00
C HIS A 964 19.60 -2.51 24.43
N ALA A 965 20.12 -3.31 25.36
CA ALA A 965 20.34 -2.84 26.74
C ALA A 965 21.51 -1.86 26.83
N MET A 966 22.57 -2.05 26.04
CA MET A 966 23.65 -1.08 25.91
C MET A 966 23.16 0.26 25.34
N ASP A 967 22.27 0.18 24.35
CA ASP A 967 21.66 1.35 23.73
C ASP A 967 20.74 2.05 24.75
N ALA A 968 19.90 1.32 25.48
CA ALA A 968 19.06 1.84 26.56
C ALA A 968 19.88 2.44 27.73
N LEU A 969 21.03 1.86 28.07
CA LEU A 969 21.96 2.41 29.08
C LEU A 969 22.50 3.77 28.64
N THR A 970 22.84 3.90 27.36
CA THR A 970 23.27 5.17 26.78
C THR A 970 22.14 6.20 26.84
N VAL A 971 20.92 5.79 26.50
CA VAL A 971 19.72 6.64 26.60
C VAL A 971 19.48 7.11 28.04
N ALA A 972 19.63 6.21 29.02
CA ALA A 972 19.45 6.53 30.44
C ALA A 972 20.39 7.64 30.91
N PHE A 973 21.65 7.67 30.46
CA PHE A 973 22.62 8.71 30.79
C PHE A 973 22.67 9.89 29.79
N THR A 974 21.73 9.97 28.84
CA THR A 974 21.65 11.11 27.93
C THR A 974 20.88 12.27 28.55
N THR A 975 21.59 13.28 29.05
CA THR A 975 21.01 14.46 29.71
C THR A 975 20.54 15.54 28.73
N LYS A 976 19.70 16.48 29.21
CA LYS A 976 19.32 17.69 28.46
C LYS A 976 20.55 18.53 28.09
N SER A 977 21.56 18.57 28.97
CA SER A 977 22.84 19.25 28.75
C SER A 977 23.61 18.68 27.56
N HIS A 978 23.63 17.35 27.38
CA HIS A 978 24.20 16.74 26.18
C HIS A 978 23.48 17.25 24.92
N VAL A 979 22.15 17.23 24.92
CA VAL A 979 21.34 17.69 23.76
C VAL A 979 21.59 19.17 23.46
N GLN A 980 21.55 20.03 24.48
CA GLN A 980 21.73 21.47 24.34
C GLN A 980 23.14 21.83 23.85
N TYR A 981 24.18 21.16 24.37
CA TYR A 981 25.55 21.38 23.91
C TYR A 981 25.72 20.96 22.45
N LEU A 982 25.22 19.78 22.08
CA LEU A 982 25.29 19.27 20.70
C LEU A 982 24.51 20.19 19.73
N ASN A 983 23.37 20.76 20.14
CA ASN A 983 22.61 21.72 19.33
C ASN A 983 23.34 23.04 19.05
N ASN A 984 24.15 23.50 20.00
CA ASN A 984 24.78 24.83 19.95
C ASN A 984 26.28 24.78 19.59
N LEU A 985 26.78 23.65 19.08
CA LEU A 985 28.21 23.51 18.79
C LEU A 985 28.74 24.53 17.79
N ASN A 986 27.93 24.92 16.80
CA ASN A 986 28.31 25.93 15.82
C ASN A 986 28.57 27.29 16.48
N THR A 987 27.60 27.77 17.26
CA THR A 987 27.67 29.03 18.01
C THR A 987 28.85 29.04 18.99
N ILE A 988 29.14 27.90 19.62
CA ILE A 988 30.26 27.74 20.56
C ILE A 988 31.62 27.78 19.84
N HIS A 989 31.72 27.28 18.61
CA HIS A 989 32.99 27.23 17.86
C HIS A 989 33.30 28.49 17.04
N SER A 990 32.31 29.33 16.72
CA SER A 990 32.48 30.53 15.89
C SER A 990 33.11 31.74 16.61
N LEU A 991 33.40 31.65 17.90
CA LEU A 991 33.86 32.78 18.71
C LEU A 991 35.36 32.70 19.00
N LYS A 992 36.08 33.76 18.63
CA LYS A 992 37.47 34.03 19.04
C LYS A 992 37.53 35.44 19.64
N GLY A 993 37.87 35.58 20.92
CA GLY A 993 38.13 36.88 21.58
C GLY A 993 37.15 37.25 22.70
N ASP A 994 37.53 38.27 23.48
CA ASP A 994 37.00 38.72 24.78
C ASP A 994 35.61 39.42 24.77
N GLU A 995 34.76 39.18 23.77
CA GLU A 995 33.36 39.65 23.81
C GLU A 995 32.43 38.50 24.22
N VAL A 996 32.34 38.28 25.53
CA VAL A 996 31.45 37.26 26.10
C VAL A 996 30.17 37.91 26.61
N ASP A 997 29.10 37.81 25.82
CA ASP A 997 27.75 38.10 26.28
C ASP A 997 27.28 37.06 27.32
N LEU A 998 26.35 37.44 28.20
CA LEU A 998 26.01 36.69 29.43
C LEU A 998 25.43 35.28 29.16
N GLU A 999 24.72 35.11 28.04
CA GLU A 999 24.19 33.80 27.60
C GLU A 999 25.27 32.88 27.02
N LEU A 1000 26.30 33.45 26.38
CA LEU A 1000 27.39 32.70 25.77
C LEU A 1000 28.37 32.15 26.80
N SER A 1001 28.56 32.85 27.92
CA SER A 1001 29.30 32.35 29.09
C SER A 1001 28.70 31.03 29.64
N LYS A 1002 27.37 30.91 29.66
CA LYS A 1002 26.67 29.70 30.11
C LYS A 1002 26.92 28.49 29.20
N LEU A 1003 26.96 28.69 27.88
CA LEU A 1003 27.25 27.63 26.91
C LEU A 1003 28.72 27.16 26.96
N TYR A 1004 29.65 28.08 27.20
CA TYR A 1004 31.06 27.74 27.43
C TYR A 1004 31.28 27.00 28.76
N GLY A 1005 30.60 27.40 29.84
CA GLY A 1005 30.59 26.67 31.12
C GLY A 1005 30.04 25.25 30.96
N LEU A 1006 28.97 25.09 30.18
CA LEU A 1006 28.38 23.78 29.86
C LEU A 1006 29.38 22.85 29.16
N LYS A 1007 30.10 23.36 28.15
CA LYS A 1007 31.13 22.62 27.40
C LYS A 1007 32.18 22.02 28.33
N ASN A 1008 32.71 22.79 29.28
CA ASN A 1008 33.76 22.34 30.18
C ASN A 1008 33.24 21.41 31.29
N THR A 1009 31.94 21.42 31.57
CA THR A 1009 31.32 20.56 32.59
C THR A 1009 31.06 19.14 32.08
N ILE A 1010 30.76 18.97 30.79
CA ILE A 1010 30.33 17.68 30.23
C ILE A 1010 31.35 17.05 29.26
N THR A 1011 32.43 17.78 28.91
CA THR A 1011 33.48 17.28 28.01
C THR A 1011 34.88 17.56 28.53
N GLU A 1012 35.81 16.68 28.17
CA GLU A 1012 37.24 16.79 28.47
C GLU A 1012 38.09 16.58 27.21
N VAL A 1013 39.36 16.97 27.25
CA VAL A 1013 40.30 16.76 26.14
C VAL A 1013 41.22 15.59 26.46
N VAL A 1014 41.07 14.50 25.69
CA VAL A 1014 41.89 13.29 25.81
C VAL A 1014 42.59 13.04 24.48
N ASN A 1015 43.92 12.91 24.49
CA ASN A 1015 44.74 12.69 23.27
C ASN A 1015 44.46 13.71 22.15
N LYS A 1016 44.41 15.00 22.50
CA LYS A 1016 44.11 16.12 21.58
C LYS A 1016 42.72 16.05 20.93
N LYS A 1017 41.81 15.22 21.44
CA LYS A 1017 40.40 15.14 21.00
C LYS A 1017 39.47 15.41 22.17
N ARG A 1018 38.47 16.27 21.95
CA ARG A 1018 37.42 16.54 22.94
C ARG A 1018 36.40 15.40 22.94
N LYS A 1019 36.13 14.82 24.11
CA LYS A 1019 35.21 13.70 24.33
C LYS A 1019 34.24 14.03 25.46
N PHE A 1020 33.05 13.43 25.42
CA PHE A 1020 32.14 13.47 26.57
C PHE A 1020 32.73 12.72 27.77
N ILE A 1021 32.61 13.34 28.95
CA ILE A 1021 33.01 12.71 30.20
C ILE A 1021 32.07 11.52 30.47
N PRO A 1022 32.58 10.33 30.81
CA PRO A 1022 31.75 9.20 31.18
C PRO A 1022 30.88 9.49 32.43
N PRO A 1023 29.66 8.91 32.55
CA PRO A 1023 28.76 9.20 33.67
C PRO A 1023 29.28 8.80 35.05
N MET A 1024 30.28 7.91 35.10
CA MET A 1024 30.94 7.42 36.31
C MET A 1024 32.37 6.94 36.00
N PRO A 1025 33.26 6.86 36.99
CA PRO A 1025 34.56 6.20 36.84
C PRO A 1025 34.39 4.73 36.40
N ASN A 1026 35.31 4.22 35.58
CA ASN A 1026 35.30 2.84 35.05
C ASN A 1026 33.98 2.44 34.35
N PHE A 1027 33.24 3.41 33.81
CA PHE A 1027 31.92 3.18 33.21
C PHE A 1027 31.87 2.04 32.18
N ARG A 1028 32.90 1.90 31.32
CA ARG A 1028 32.96 0.82 30.33
C ARG A 1028 33.02 -0.56 30.98
N GLU A 1029 33.79 -0.71 32.06
CA GLU A 1029 33.96 -1.98 32.77
C GLU A 1029 32.66 -2.38 33.48
N GLU A 1030 32.04 -1.43 34.20
CA GLU A 1030 30.74 -1.65 34.84
C GLU A 1030 29.63 -1.93 33.81
N ALA A 1031 29.58 -1.18 32.71
CA ALA A 1031 28.64 -1.45 31.61
C ALA A 1031 28.83 -2.87 31.06
N LYS A 1032 30.08 -3.30 30.80
CA LYS A 1032 30.40 -4.64 30.31
C LYS A 1032 29.94 -5.73 31.28
N LYS A 1033 30.24 -5.57 32.57
CA LYS A 1033 29.81 -6.48 33.65
C LYS A 1033 28.28 -6.61 33.72
N HIS A 1034 27.56 -5.50 33.72
CA HIS A 1034 26.10 -5.52 33.75
C HIS A 1034 25.52 -6.14 32.47
N ILE A 1035 26.05 -5.82 31.29
CA ILE A 1035 25.58 -6.37 30.00
C ILE A 1035 25.80 -7.89 29.94
N GLU A 1036 26.94 -8.39 30.42
CA GLU A 1036 27.25 -9.81 30.42
C GLU A 1036 26.22 -10.63 31.19
N THR A 1037 25.74 -10.11 32.33
CA THR A 1037 24.75 -10.78 33.21
C THR A 1037 23.31 -10.78 32.69
N ILE A 1038 23.03 -10.15 31.55
CA ILE A 1038 21.67 -10.02 31.02
C ILE A 1038 21.15 -11.37 30.51
N LEU A 1039 20.03 -11.83 31.08
CA LEU A 1039 19.20 -12.87 30.51
C LEU A 1039 18.15 -12.25 29.58
N VAL A 1040 18.21 -12.59 28.29
CA VAL A 1040 17.30 -12.04 27.28
C VAL A 1040 15.88 -12.62 27.48
N SER A 1041 14.91 -11.75 27.79
CA SER A 1041 13.52 -12.15 27.96
C SER A 1041 12.82 -12.24 26.61
N ILE A 1042 12.42 -13.43 26.19
CA ILE A 1042 11.69 -13.64 24.93
C ILE A 1042 10.21 -13.86 25.23
N LYS A 1043 9.35 -13.10 24.54
CA LYS A 1043 7.89 -13.32 24.64
C LYS A 1043 7.50 -14.66 24.02
N ASN A 1044 6.93 -15.55 24.83
CA ASN A 1044 6.41 -16.84 24.37
C ASN A 1044 5.37 -16.69 23.25
N LYS A 1045 5.57 -17.42 22.14
CA LYS A 1045 4.66 -17.46 20.98
C LYS A 1045 3.60 -18.58 21.07
N ASN A 1046 3.70 -19.44 22.09
CA ASN A 1046 3.15 -20.80 22.14
C ASN A 1046 1.67 -20.91 22.54
N LYS A 1047 0.77 -20.08 21.98
CA LYS A 1047 -0.68 -20.37 22.10
C LYS A 1047 -1.13 -21.19 20.91
N VAL A 1048 -1.15 -22.52 21.09
CA VAL A 1048 -1.65 -23.48 20.08
C VAL A 1048 -3.15 -23.33 19.88
N TYR A 1049 -3.88 -22.97 20.94
CA TYR A 1049 -5.32 -22.74 20.93
C TYR A 1049 -5.72 -21.45 21.66
N THR A 1050 -6.96 -21.04 21.46
CA THR A 1050 -7.64 -19.98 22.20
C THR A 1050 -8.95 -20.52 22.76
N LYS A 1051 -9.24 -20.21 24.02
CA LYS A 1051 -10.57 -20.38 24.59
C LYS A 1051 -11.47 -19.31 23.98
N ASN A 1052 -12.46 -19.73 23.19
CA ASN A 1052 -13.48 -18.85 22.60
C ASN A 1052 -14.85 -19.25 23.14
N ILE A 1053 -15.74 -18.27 23.22
CA ILE A 1053 -17.14 -18.51 23.55
C ILE A 1053 -17.93 -18.55 22.24
N ASN A 1054 -18.46 -19.71 21.89
CA ASN A 1054 -19.38 -19.86 20.77
C ASN A 1054 -20.80 -19.61 21.27
N LYS A 1055 -21.46 -18.59 20.72
CA LYS A 1055 -22.89 -18.32 20.92
C LYS A 1055 -23.67 -18.78 19.68
N THR A 1056 -24.54 -19.77 19.84
CA THR A 1056 -25.41 -20.28 18.78
C THR A 1056 -26.85 -19.90 19.09
N LYS A 1057 -27.51 -19.20 18.16
CA LYS A 1057 -28.93 -18.85 18.30
C LYS A 1057 -29.79 -20.13 18.13
N LYS A 1058 -30.67 -20.40 19.09
CA LYS A 1058 -31.74 -21.40 19.05
C LYS A 1058 -33.10 -20.68 19.15
N GLU A 1059 -34.19 -21.41 18.96
CA GLU A 1059 -35.55 -20.85 19.14
C GLU A 1059 -35.76 -20.29 20.56
N SER A 1060 -35.19 -20.93 21.59
CA SER A 1060 -35.28 -20.51 23.00
C SER A 1060 -34.19 -19.52 23.47
N GLY A 1061 -33.46 -18.86 22.56
CA GLY A 1061 -32.43 -17.87 22.88
C GLY A 1061 -31.02 -18.25 22.40
N TYR A 1062 -30.00 -18.09 23.25
CA TYR A 1062 -28.60 -18.33 22.89
C TYR A 1062 -27.98 -19.47 23.69
N HIS A 1063 -27.54 -20.52 23.01
CA HIS A 1063 -26.69 -21.54 23.60
C HIS A 1063 -25.23 -21.07 23.57
N THR A 1064 -24.62 -20.95 24.74
CA THR A 1064 -23.25 -20.45 24.91
C THR A 1064 -22.33 -21.58 25.37
N LYS A 1065 -21.26 -21.87 24.64
CA LYS A 1065 -20.28 -22.92 24.99
C LYS A 1065 -18.85 -22.41 24.87
N GLU A 1066 -18.03 -22.69 25.88
CA GLU A 1066 -16.58 -22.50 25.79
C GLU A 1066 -15.98 -23.59 24.87
N GLN A 1067 -15.27 -23.15 23.84
CA GLN A 1067 -14.68 -24.01 22.81
C GLN A 1067 -13.21 -23.66 22.62
N LEU A 1068 -12.34 -24.67 22.64
CA LEU A 1068 -10.93 -24.50 22.28
C LEU A 1068 -10.82 -24.38 20.75
N THR A 1069 -10.26 -23.27 20.27
CA THR A 1069 -10.06 -22.98 18.85
C THR A 1069 -8.57 -22.93 18.52
N PRO A 1070 -8.04 -23.80 17.64
CA PRO A 1070 -6.66 -23.75 17.18
C PRO A 1070 -6.29 -22.40 16.57
N ARG A 1071 -5.06 -21.92 16.78
CA ARG A 1071 -4.56 -20.62 16.29
C ARG A 1071 -3.74 -20.68 14.99
N GLY A 1072 -3.53 -21.87 14.44
CA GLY A 1072 -2.76 -22.08 13.21
C GLY A 1072 -3.51 -22.90 12.16
N GLN A 1073 -2.92 -22.98 10.97
CA GLN A 1073 -3.35 -23.89 9.92
C GLN A 1073 -3.16 -25.34 10.40
N LEU A 1074 -4.20 -26.18 10.26
CA LEU A 1074 -4.17 -27.58 10.73
C LEU A 1074 -3.48 -28.53 9.74
N HIS A 1075 -3.56 -28.23 8.45
CA HIS A 1075 -2.95 -28.98 7.35
C HIS A 1075 -2.75 -28.05 6.15
N LYS A 1076 -1.83 -28.41 5.24
CA LYS A 1076 -1.65 -27.69 3.98
C LYS A 1076 -2.95 -27.71 3.15
N GLU A 1077 -3.12 -26.72 2.28
CA GLU A 1077 -4.35 -26.57 1.48
C GLU A 1077 -4.46 -27.61 0.36
N THR A 1078 -3.32 -28.04 -0.19
CA THR A 1078 -3.25 -29.06 -1.22
C THR A 1078 -3.68 -30.41 -0.65
N VAL A 1079 -4.79 -30.92 -1.17
CA VAL A 1079 -5.25 -32.28 -0.89
C VAL A 1079 -4.64 -33.20 -1.95
N TYR A 1080 -3.88 -34.21 -1.50
CA TYR A 1080 -3.30 -35.23 -2.38
C TYR A 1080 -4.18 -36.47 -2.39
N GLY A 1081 -4.54 -36.96 -3.56
CA GLY A 1081 -5.11 -38.30 -3.70
C GLY A 1081 -4.07 -39.37 -3.37
N LYS A 1082 -4.48 -40.44 -2.68
CA LYS A 1082 -3.62 -41.61 -2.47
C LYS A 1082 -3.90 -42.62 -3.57
N SER A 1083 -2.95 -42.82 -4.48
CA SER A 1083 -2.96 -43.94 -5.42
C SER A 1083 -1.85 -44.92 -5.07
N LYS A 1084 -2.09 -46.21 -5.25
CA LYS A 1084 -1.02 -47.21 -5.25
C LYS A 1084 -0.17 -46.95 -6.50
N ARG A 1085 1.15 -46.90 -6.34
CA ARG A 1085 2.11 -46.72 -7.45
C ARG A 1085 3.09 -47.89 -7.46
N PRO A 1086 3.58 -48.31 -8.63
CA PRO A 1086 4.70 -49.23 -8.71
C PRO A 1086 5.90 -48.68 -7.92
N MET A 1087 6.64 -49.55 -7.22
CA MET A 1087 7.89 -49.16 -6.57
C MET A 1087 8.97 -48.92 -7.63
N ASN A 1088 9.83 -47.92 -7.43
CA ASN A 1088 10.92 -47.60 -8.36
C ASN A 1088 11.97 -48.73 -8.48
N LYS A 1089 12.01 -49.65 -7.52
CA LYS A 1089 12.88 -50.82 -7.53
C LYS A 1089 12.05 -52.07 -7.22
N PRO A 1090 12.30 -53.19 -7.90
CA PRO A 1090 11.64 -54.43 -7.57
C PRO A 1090 12.02 -54.89 -6.15
N THR A 1091 11.08 -55.56 -5.49
CA THR A 1091 11.32 -56.15 -4.17
C THR A 1091 11.76 -57.58 -4.35
N LYS A 1092 12.97 -57.90 -3.88
CA LYS A 1092 13.51 -59.26 -3.96
C LYS A 1092 12.73 -60.20 -3.05
N ILE A 1093 12.22 -61.31 -3.61
CA ILE A 1093 11.64 -62.40 -2.84
C ILE A 1093 12.72 -63.03 -1.94
N ASN A 1094 12.42 -63.14 -0.65
CA ASN A 1094 13.26 -63.79 0.36
C ASN A 1094 12.38 -64.25 1.53
N LYS A 1095 12.97 -64.91 2.53
CA LYS A 1095 12.24 -65.44 3.71
C LYS A 1095 11.37 -64.42 4.47
N ASN A 1096 11.60 -63.11 4.31
CA ASN A 1096 10.82 -62.05 4.93
C ASN A 1096 9.72 -61.49 4.00
N PHE A 1097 9.57 -62.01 2.78
CA PHE A 1097 8.60 -61.53 1.80
C PHE A 1097 7.19 -62.04 2.15
N SER A 1098 6.30 -61.17 2.63
CA SER A 1098 5.01 -61.59 3.21
C SER A 1098 3.93 -61.89 2.16
N LEU A 1099 2.87 -62.59 2.58
CA LEU A 1099 1.66 -62.81 1.77
C LEU A 1099 1.03 -61.47 1.32
N GLU A 1100 1.03 -60.46 2.19
CA GLU A 1100 0.53 -59.13 1.88
C GLU A 1100 1.37 -58.45 0.78
N GLN A 1101 2.69 -58.64 0.79
CA GLN A 1101 3.58 -58.15 -0.27
C GLN A 1101 3.36 -58.91 -1.58
N ALA A 1102 3.13 -60.22 -1.54
CA ALA A 1102 2.78 -61.01 -2.72
C ALA A 1102 1.47 -60.52 -3.36
N GLN A 1103 0.47 -60.11 -2.56
CA GLN A 1103 -0.79 -59.57 -3.08
C GLN A 1103 -0.63 -58.21 -3.79
N LEU A 1104 0.46 -57.48 -3.54
CA LEU A 1104 0.76 -56.18 -4.15
C LEU A 1104 1.50 -56.28 -5.49
N ILE A 1105 1.84 -57.49 -5.95
CA ILE A 1105 2.45 -57.71 -7.27
C ILE A 1105 1.46 -57.25 -8.37
N ILE A 1106 1.95 -56.38 -9.27
CA ILE A 1106 1.14 -55.75 -10.32
C ILE A 1106 0.86 -56.72 -11.47
N ASN A 1107 1.87 -57.52 -11.86
CA ASN A 1107 1.72 -58.53 -12.90
C ASN A 1107 0.88 -59.70 -12.36
N VAL A 1108 -0.29 -59.91 -12.96
CA VAL A 1108 -1.27 -60.93 -12.52
C VAL A 1108 -0.67 -62.34 -12.58
N GLN A 1109 0.11 -62.65 -13.61
CA GLN A 1109 0.72 -63.96 -13.79
C GLN A 1109 1.80 -64.25 -12.72
N GLU A 1110 2.68 -63.27 -12.47
CA GLU A 1110 3.71 -63.38 -11.42
C GLU A 1110 3.08 -63.48 -10.03
N LYS A 1111 2.03 -62.68 -9.78
CA LYS A 1111 1.28 -62.71 -8.53
C LYS A 1111 0.70 -64.09 -8.27
N GLU A 1112 0.04 -64.69 -9.27
CA GLU A 1112 -0.52 -66.04 -9.15
C GLU A 1112 0.57 -67.10 -8.92
N LEU A 1113 1.71 -67.00 -9.59
CA LEU A 1113 2.84 -67.92 -9.40
C LEU A 1113 3.42 -67.83 -7.98
N VAL A 1114 3.65 -66.62 -7.48
CA VAL A 1114 4.18 -66.39 -6.14
C VAL A 1114 3.19 -66.83 -5.06
N LEU A 1115 1.89 -66.54 -5.24
CA LEU A 1115 0.84 -66.96 -4.31
C LEU A 1115 0.65 -68.49 -4.33
N ARG A 1116 0.67 -69.12 -5.51
CA ARG A 1116 0.56 -70.58 -5.65
C ARG A 1116 1.75 -71.29 -5.00
N HIS A 1117 2.96 -70.77 -5.17
CA HIS A 1117 4.14 -71.32 -4.49
C HIS A 1117 4.06 -71.15 -2.98
N LEU A 1118 3.66 -69.97 -2.50
CA LEU A 1118 3.51 -69.70 -1.07
C LEU A 1118 2.47 -70.63 -0.43
N ALA A 1119 1.37 -70.94 -1.15
CA ALA A 1119 0.34 -71.87 -0.72
C ALA A 1119 0.83 -73.33 -0.58
N GLN A 1120 1.86 -73.74 -1.32
CA GLN A 1120 2.46 -75.09 -1.20
C GLN A 1120 3.21 -75.30 0.13
N PHE A 1121 3.49 -74.24 0.87
CA PHE A 1121 4.19 -74.26 2.16
C PHE A 1121 3.33 -73.65 3.27
N ASP A 1122 2.02 -73.93 3.26
CA ASP A 1122 1.04 -73.45 4.26
C ASP A 1122 1.04 -71.93 4.44
N ASN A 1123 1.30 -71.20 3.36
CA ASN A 1123 1.49 -69.75 3.35
C ASN A 1123 2.59 -69.24 4.28
N ASN A 1124 3.58 -70.07 4.63
CA ASN A 1124 4.72 -69.70 5.45
C ASN A 1124 5.87 -69.17 4.57
N PRO A 1125 6.11 -67.85 4.50
CA PRO A 1125 7.09 -67.29 3.59
C PRO A 1125 8.54 -67.57 4.02
N ALA A 1126 8.77 -67.82 5.31
CA ALA A 1126 10.09 -68.14 5.83
C ALA A 1126 10.60 -69.48 5.27
N VAL A 1127 9.68 -70.39 4.94
CA VAL A 1127 9.98 -71.70 4.35
C VAL A 1127 9.89 -71.63 2.83
N ALA A 1128 8.79 -71.06 2.29
CA ALA A 1128 8.55 -70.97 0.85
C ALA A 1128 9.68 -70.21 0.12
N PHE A 1129 10.13 -69.10 0.71
CA PHE A 1129 11.12 -68.22 0.10
C PHE A 1129 12.51 -68.34 0.71
N ASP A 1130 12.79 -69.45 1.43
CA ASP A 1130 14.15 -69.78 1.82
C ASP A 1130 15.03 -70.07 0.58
N THR A 1131 16.32 -69.76 0.69
CA THR A 1131 17.25 -69.88 -0.44
C THR A 1131 17.41 -71.33 -0.91
N LYS A 1132 17.32 -72.31 0.00
CA LYS A 1132 17.40 -73.74 -0.37
C LYS A 1132 16.12 -74.20 -1.09
N THR A 1133 14.96 -73.74 -0.64
CA THR A 1133 13.64 -74.03 -1.23
C THR A 1133 13.53 -73.44 -2.64
N LEU A 1134 13.84 -72.15 -2.79
CA LEU A 1134 13.80 -71.45 -4.08
C LEU A 1134 14.76 -72.05 -5.12
N LYS A 1135 15.95 -72.52 -4.70
CA LYS A 1135 16.92 -73.16 -5.61
C LYS A 1135 16.39 -74.45 -6.26
N LYS A 1136 15.51 -75.18 -5.57
CA LYS A 1136 14.86 -76.41 -6.06
C LYS A 1136 13.66 -76.13 -6.97
N CYS A 1137 13.12 -74.91 -6.95
CA CYS A 1137 11.93 -74.54 -7.70
C CYS A 1137 12.28 -73.97 -9.08
N HIS A 1138 12.08 -74.74 -10.16
CA HIS A 1138 12.53 -74.34 -11.51
C HIS A 1138 11.66 -73.26 -12.17
N TYR A 1139 10.36 -73.20 -11.88
CA TYR A 1139 9.44 -72.24 -12.53
C TYR A 1139 9.46 -70.82 -11.95
N LEU A 1140 9.96 -70.63 -10.72
CA LEU A 1140 10.13 -69.29 -10.13
C LEU A 1140 11.43 -68.60 -10.56
N LYS A 1141 12.39 -69.33 -11.15
CA LYS A 1141 13.63 -68.75 -11.69
C LYS A 1141 13.42 -67.91 -12.95
N MET A 1142 12.30 -68.10 -13.66
CA MET A 1142 11.95 -67.35 -14.87
C MET A 1142 11.26 -66.01 -14.58
N VAL A 1143 10.92 -65.75 -13.32
CA VAL A 1143 10.32 -64.48 -12.91
C VAL A 1143 11.47 -63.51 -12.62
N ASN A 1144 11.76 -62.61 -13.55
CA ASN A 1144 12.63 -61.45 -13.28
C ASN A 1144 11.87 -60.47 -12.38
N LEU A 1145 11.85 -60.77 -11.07
CA LEU A 1145 11.41 -59.84 -10.02
C LEU A 1145 12.58 -58.96 -9.59
#